data_AF-A0A1Q7JW81-F1
#
_entry.id   AF-A0A1Q7JW81-F1
#
_cell.length_a   1.000
_cell.length_b   1.000
_cell.length_c   1.000
_cell.angle_alpha   90.00
_cell.angle_beta   90.00
_cell.angle_gamma   90.00
#
_symmetry.space_group_name_H-M   'P 1'
#
loop_
_entity.id
_entity.type
_entity.pdbx_description
1 polymer ?
#
loop_
_entity_poly.entity_id
_entity_poly.type
_entity_poly.pdbx_seq_one_letter_code
_entity_poly.pdbx_strand_id
1 'polypeptide(L)'
;MLAAMRSCALTLIVVAVTAADSSAQSPPTFNQDVARILYEKCVSCHRPGEVAPMSLVAYEDARPWVRAIRTRVAAREMPPWFADPRFGRPFINDPRLTDAEIQIVVAWVDGGAPRGSGGPPAPPSFVSGWRTFKNRPPDAIVEMPAAFDVPANGALPVFTLWSPNPFKEDKFIEAVELRPGAVDAVHHSDVTARTLPAGTTLGRGAAWPGGPEVDFVPVYADGTSYNGLTADEAARRAALRAEAFRTTDDYRLLFYVPGGGFQQFPAGAVKRVSAQNALAWGVHYTPTGKPTKDQHRLGLWYAQTPPAHEVITKRIGEAHIIEGKEFVAQSADAEFPAIPPHAGDWRITAITPIQDDVTLYALWPHMHLRGKDMTFIATYPDGREEILLHVPKYDFQWQLQYQLVEPVHLPAGSTIKAIGHYDNSSGNKNNPRPSAPVSWSEQSWDEMFNGWMELSVDKDVIGRGSVYTLATPKNDRVSLGIGAGPPGRVFVRDVDGSVRTSGTIGPSPSFIEPWTFARGQTIQTERLSADIGEVTVTLFDVPPDVAGSATVGGPAVQVAIEQPGQNGAVTFTGRQGQQVTVHISGNSTKGVTIQMLTEDNQTLASMTSSALSFALPAVTLPASGSYRVVVDPRGPNIGVLNVSVAEK
;
A
#
# COMPACT_ATOMS: atom_id res chain seq x y z
N MET A 1 23.28 14.24 -106.21
CA MET A 1 21.81 14.13 -106.09
C MET A 1 21.47 12.75 -105.54
N LEU A 2 20.65 12.73 -104.49
CA LEU A 2 20.00 11.57 -103.83
C LEU A 2 20.83 10.51 -103.07
N ALA A 3 20.37 10.34 -101.82
CA ALA A 3 20.21 9.12 -101.01
C ALA A 3 21.46 8.39 -100.47
N ALA A 4 21.73 8.60 -99.18
CA ALA A 4 22.56 7.73 -98.35
C ALA A 4 21.66 6.81 -97.50
N MET A 5 21.72 5.51 -97.76
CA MET A 5 21.29 4.44 -96.85
C MET A 5 22.54 3.91 -96.14
N ARG A 6 22.58 3.96 -94.81
CA ARG A 6 23.55 3.20 -94.00
C ARG A 6 22.83 2.55 -92.83
N SER A 7 22.95 1.23 -92.80
CA SER A 7 22.31 0.29 -91.87
C SER A 7 22.72 0.51 -90.42
N CYS A 8 21.72 0.50 -89.52
CA CYS A 8 21.91 0.33 -88.08
C CYS A 8 22.15 -1.16 -87.75
N ALA A 9 23.27 -1.46 -87.11
CA ALA A 9 23.45 -2.72 -86.39
C ALA A 9 23.12 -2.48 -84.90
N LEU A 10 22.09 -3.16 -84.40
CA LEU A 10 21.69 -3.16 -82.99
C LEU A 10 22.62 -4.12 -82.22
N THR A 11 23.41 -3.59 -81.30
CA THR A 11 24.18 -4.39 -80.33
C THR A 11 23.28 -4.75 -79.15
N LEU A 12 22.98 -6.03 -78.98
CA LEU A 12 22.19 -6.55 -77.86
C LEU A 12 23.06 -6.55 -76.58
N ILE A 13 22.76 -5.68 -75.62
CA ILE A 13 23.31 -5.75 -74.26
C ILE A 13 22.39 -6.66 -73.44
N VAL A 14 22.86 -7.87 -73.11
CA VAL A 14 22.20 -8.77 -72.17
C VAL A 14 22.54 -8.28 -70.76
N VAL A 15 21.59 -7.60 -70.10
CA VAL A 15 21.64 -7.36 -68.66
C VAL A 15 21.22 -8.65 -67.97
N ALA A 16 22.18 -9.38 -67.40
CA ALA A 16 21.88 -10.48 -66.50
C ALA A 16 21.26 -9.91 -65.22
N VAL A 17 19.94 -10.01 -65.08
CA VAL A 17 19.26 -9.81 -63.80
C VAL A 17 19.64 -10.99 -62.93
N THR A 18 20.58 -10.80 -62.00
CA THR A 18 20.77 -11.73 -60.89
C THR A 18 19.52 -11.66 -60.03
N ALA A 19 18.65 -12.66 -60.15
CA ALA A 19 17.61 -12.91 -59.17
C ALA A 19 18.33 -13.11 -57.82
N ALA A 20 18.14 -12.17 -56.90
CA ALA A 20 18.50 -12.41 -55.52
C ALA A 20 17.64 -13.59 -55.04
N ASP A 21 18.27 -14.70 -54.70
CA ASP A 21 17.64 -15.79 -53.96
C ASP A 21 17.08 -15.19 -52.66
N SER A 22 15.79 -14.91 -52.65
CA SER A 22 15.05 -14.78 -51.40
C SER A 22 15.00 -16.19 -50.81
N SER A 23 15.98 -16.55 -49.97
CA SER A 23 15.85 -17.71 -49.09
C SER A 23 14.56 -17.50 -48.29
N ALA A 24 13.50 -18.24 -48.65
CA ALA A 24 12.24 -18.17 -47.94
C ALA A 24 12.53 -18.59 -46.49
N GLN A 25 12.53 -17.60 -45.60
CA GLN A 25 12.76 -17.82 -44.18
C GLN A 25 11.65 -18.76 -43.70
N SER A 26 12.04 -19.91 -43.12
CA SER A 26 11.07 -20.89 -42.62
C SER A 26 10.07 -20.20 -41.70
N PRO A 27 8.76 -20.49 -41.83
CA PRO A 27 7.77 -19.85 -40.99
C PRO A 27 8.06 -20.15 -39.51
N PRO A 28 7.73 -19.22 -38.58
CA PRO A 28 7.83 -19.47 -37.15
C PRO A 28 7.07 -20.73 -36.77
N THR A 29 7.46 -21.39 -35.68
CA THR A 29 6.84 -22.64 -35.22
C THR A 29 6.22 -22.51 -33.83
N PHE A 30 5.30 -23.41 -33.50
CA PHE A 30 4.68 -23.42 -32.17
C PHE A 30 5.73 -23.59 -31.07
N ASN A 31 6.56 -24.63 -31.16
CA ASN A 31 7.46 -25.01 -30.08
C ASN A 31 8.57 -23.98 -29.84
N GLN A 32 9.04 -23.29 -30.88
CA GLN A 32 10.21 -22.40 -30.77
C GLN A 32 9.82 -20.93 -30.58
N ASP A 33 8.77 -20.48 -31.26
CA ASP A 33 8.49 -19.04 -31.39
C ASP A 33 7.17 -18.64 -30.73
N VAL A 34 6.10 -19.42 -30.94
CA VAL A 34 4.74 -19.00 -30.54
C VAL A 34 4.37 -19.43 -29.12
N ALA A 35 4.82 -20.59 -28.65
CA ALA A 35 4.47 -21.10 -27.33
C ALA A 35 4.86 -20.12 -26.23
N ARG A 36 6.06 -19.51 -26.30
CA ARG A 36 6.49 -18.48 -25.33
C ARG A 36 5.52 -17.30 -25.28
N ILE A 37 5.12 -16.78 -26.45
CA ILE A 37 4.19 -15.65 -26.55
C ILE A 37 2.83 -16.03 -25.94
N LEU A 38 2.28 -17.20 -26.29
CA LEU A 38 1.00 -17.65 -25.75
C LEU A 38 1.09 -17.86 -24.23
N TYR A 39 2.20 -18.39 -23.72
CA TYR A 39 2.40 -18.67 -22.31
C TYR A 39 2.44 -17.38 -21.49
N GLU A 40 3.13 -16.36 -21.99
CA GLU A 40 3.27 -15.07 -21.33
C GLU A 40 2.01 -14.21 -21.44
N LYS A 41 1.31 -14.24 -22.58
CA LYS A 41 0.24 -13.28 -22.90
C LYS A 41 -1.17 -13.84 -22.85
N CYS A 42 -1.36 -15.15 -23.02
CA CYS A 42 -2.69 -15.73 -23.24
C CYS A 42 -3.07 -16.82 -22.23
N VAL A 43 -2.11 -17.65 -21.80
CA VAL A 43 -2.37 -18.86 -20.99
C VAL A 43 -2.88 -18.57 -19.59
N SER A 44 -2.78 -17.32 -19.10
CA SER A 44 -3.43 -16.91 -17.85
C SER A 44 -4.95 -17.18 -17.88
N CYS A 45 -5.60 -16.91 -19.02
CA CYS A 45 -7.03 -17.19 -19.25
C CYS A 45 -7.23 -18.44 -20.10
N HIS A 46 -6.33 -18.73 -21.04
CA HIS A 46 -6.42 -19.84 -21.98
C HIS A 46 -5.72 -21.11 -21.49
N ARG A 47 -6.17 -21.61 -20.33
CA ARG A 47 -5.71 -22.88 -19.76
C ARG A 47 -6.91 -23.65 -19.20
N PRO A 48 -6.80 -24.99 -19.05
CA PRO A 48 -7.88 -25.79 -18.49
C PRO A 48 -8.36 -25.26 -17.13
N GLY A 49 -9.68 -25.11 -16.97
CA GLY A 49 -10.32 -24.67 -15.73
C GLY A 49 -10.40 -23.15 -15.54
N GLU A 50 -9.99 -22.35 -16.52
CA GLU A 50 -10.12 -20.89 -16.51
C GLU A 50 -11.20 -20.39 -17.49
N VAL A 51 -11.43 -19.08 -17.52
CA VAL A 51 -12.56 -18.44 -18.20
C VAL A 51 -12.59 -18.62 -19.73
N ALA A 52 -11.45 -18.84 -20.39
CA ALA A 52 -11.44 -18.95 -21.84
C ALA A 52 -11.96 -20.33 -22.30
N PRO A 53 -12.74 -20.39 -23.40
CA PRO A 53 -13.40 -21.63 -23.83
C PRO A 53 -12.44 -22.67 -24.42
N MET A 54 -11.14 -22.35 -24.53
CA MET A 54 -10.11 -23.23 -25.08
C MET A 54 -8.75 -23.02 -24.41
N SER A 55 -8.02 -24.13 -24.28
CA SER A 55 -6.61 -24.16 -23.87
C SER A 55 -5.71 -23.72 -25.02
N LEU A 56 -4.69 -22.92 -24.70
CA LEU A 56 -3.60 -22.56 -25.62
C LEU A 56 -2.24 -23.10 -25.12
N VAL A 57 -2.26 -24.05 -24.18
CA VAL A 57 -1.04 -24.59 -23.56
C VAL A 57 -0.33 -25.58 -24.48
N ALA A 58 -1.07 -26.58 -25.01
CA ALA A 58 -0.54 -27.58 -25.91
C ALA A 58 -0.79 -27.20 -27.38
N TYR A 59 0.08 -27.68 -28.28
CA TYR A 59 -0.06 -27.46 -29.73
C TYR A 59 -1.40 -28.01 -30.24
N GLU A 60 -1.76 -29.21 -29.80
CA GLU A 60 -2.98 -29.90 -30.19
C GLU A 60 -4.25 -29.12 -29.81
N ASP A 61 -4.22 -28.42 -28.67
CA ASP A 61 -5.33 -27.59 -28.20
C ASP A 61 -5.40 -26.27 -28.97
N ALA A 62 -4.26 -25.65 -29.26
CA ALA A 62 -4.19 -24.36 -29.95
C ALA A 62 -4.47 -24.50 -31.46
N ARG A 63 -4.10 -25.62 -32.09
CA ARG A 63 -4.13 -25.83 -33.55
C ARG A 63 -5.50 -25.63 -34.21
N PRO A 64 -6.64 -26.05 -33.62
CA PRO A 64 -7.97 -25.80 -34.17
C PRO A 64 -8.34 -24.32 -34.23
N TRP A 65 -7.76 -23.50 -33.35
CA TRP A 65 -8.13 -22.09 -33.17
C TRP A 65 -7.26 -21.11 -33.95
N VAL A 66 -6.25 -21.57 -34.68
CA VAL A 66 -5.23 -20.71 -35.32
C VAL A 66 -5.80 -19.60 -36.20
N ARG A 67 -6.90 -19.85 -36.92
CA ARG A 67 -7.58 -18.81 -37.73
C ARG A 67 -8.18 -17.72 -36.84
N ALA A 68 -8.82 -18.10 -35.74
CA ALA A 68 -9.37 -17.16 -34.77
C ALA A 68 -8.24 -16.40 -34.06
N ILE A 69 -7.19 -17.09 -33.62
CA ILE A 69 -5.99 -16.49 -33.00
C ILE A 69 -5.42 -15.41 -33.93
N ARG A 70 -5.14 -15.76 -35.19
CA ARG A 70 -4.63 -14.81 -36.18
C ARG A 70 -5.52 -13.58 -36.33
N THR A 71 -6.83 -13.77 -36.52
CA THR A 71 -7.77 -12.66 -36.72
C THR A 71 -7.80 -11.72 -35.50
N ARG A 72 -7.93 -12.28 -34.29
CA ARG A 72 -8.03 -11.49 -33.05
C ARG A 72 -6.71 -10.79 -32.70
N VAL A 73 -5.58 -11.48 -32.88
CA VAL A 73 -4.24 -10.92 -32.61
C VAL A 73 -3.90 -9.81 -33.62
N ALA A 74 -4.16 -10.02 -34.91
CA ALA A 74 -3.93 -9.00 -35.94
C ALA A 74 -4.81 -7.75 -35.74
N ALA A 75 -6.03 -7.93 -35.22
CA ALA A 75 -6.94 -6.84 -34.87
C ALA A 75 -6.63 -6.19 -33.50
N ARG A 76 -5.66 -6.70 -32.74
CA ARG A 76 -5.36 -6.31 -31.33
C ARG A 76 -6.55 -6.42 -30.39
N GLU A 77 -7.48 -7.31 -30.70
CA GLU A 77 -8.62 -7.61 -29.83
C GLU A 77 -8.23 -8.58 -28.69
N MET A 78 -7.13 -9.32 -28.88
CA MET A 78 -6.60 -10.27 -27.90
C MET A 78 -5.07 -10.12 -27.77
N PRO A 79 -4.55 -10.11 -26.53
CA PRO A 79 -5.27 -9.98 -25.27
C PRO A 79 -5.99 -8.63 -25.13
N PRO A 80 -7.15 -8.56 -24.46
CA PRO A 80 -7.90 -7.33 -24.31
C PRO A 80 -7.11 -6.31 -23.48
N TRP A 81 -6.92 -5.12 -24.02
CA TRP A 81 -6.27 -4.00 -23.34
C TRP A 81 -6.74 -2.69 -23.96
N PHE A 82 -7.27 -1.80 -23.13
CA PHE A 82 -8.00 -0.63 -23.62
C PHE A 82 -7.29 0.68 -23.29
N ALA A 83 -6.17 0.65 -22.55
CA ALA A 83 -5.36 1.84 -22.35
C ALA A 83 -4.62 2.25 -23.63
N ASP A 84 -4.70 3.54 -23.94
CA ASP A 84 -3.97 4.14 -25.04
C ASP A 84 -2.47 4.23 -24.72
N PRO A 85 -1.58 3.58 -25.50
CA PRO A 85 -0.14 3.58 -25.23
C PRO A 85 0.53 4.96 -25.32
N ARG A 86 -0.15 5.97 -25.89
CA ARG A 86 0.41 7.33 -26.05
C ARG A 86 0.38 8.12 -24.76
N PHE A 87 -0.39 7.69 -23.77
CA PHE A 87 -0.61 8.38 -22.51
C PHE A 87 -0.31 7.45 -21.33
N GLY A 88 -0.14 8.04 -20.15
CA GLY A 88 0.17 7.30 -18.93
C GLY A 88 1.60 6.78 -18.89
N ARG A 89 1.86 5.99 -17.83
CA ARG A 89 3.13 5.30 -17.60
C ARG A 89 2.99 3.82 -17.96
N PRO A 90 4.10 3.08 -18.11
CA PRO A 90 4.04 1.63 -18.31
C PRO A 90 3.28 0.93 -17.18
N PHE A 91 2.53 -0.12 -17.53
CA PHE A 91 1.75 -0.92 -16.59
C PHE A 91 2.30 -2.34 -16.47
N ILE A 92 2.43 -2.86 -15.24
CA ILE A 92 3.02 -4.18 -14.97
C ILE A 92 2.16 -5.28 -15.58
N ASN A 93 0.85 -5.07 -15.65
CA ASN A 93 -0.12 -6.04 -16.12
C ASN A 93 -0.55 -5.83 -17.58
N ASP A 94 0.20 -5.08 -18.40
CA ASP A 94 -0.05 -4.90 -19.84
C ASP A 94 0.16 -6.22 -20.60
N PRO A 95 -0.92 -6.87 -21.09
CA PRO A 95 -0.82 -8.17 -21.74
C PRO A 95 -0.66 -8.04 -23.26
N ARG A 96 -0.51 -6.83 -23.80
CA ARG A 96 -0.45 -6.64 -25.26
C ARG A 96 0.76 -7.36 -25.85
N LEU A 97 0.54 -7.81 -27.09
CA LEU A 97 1.62 -8.24 -27.96
C LEU A 97 2.24 -7.01 -28.62
N THR A 98 3.56 -7.02 -28.70
CA THR A 98 4.36 -6.14 -29.55
C THR A 98 4.09 -6.43 -31.03
N ASP A 99 4.45 -5.49 -31.91
CA ASP A 99 4.27 -5.66 -33.36
C ASP A 99 5.04 -6.87 -33.89
N ALA A 100 6.24 -7.12 -33.34
CA ALA A 100 7.04 -8.29 -33.66
C ALA A 100 6.36 -9.60 -33.23
N GLU A 101 5.79 -9.65 -32.02
CA GLU A 101 5.05 -10.83 -31.55
C GLU A 101 3.78 -11.09 -32.37
N ILE A 102 3.05 -10.03 -32.73
CA ILE A 102 1.90 -10.14 -33.65
C ILE A 102 2.36 -10.73 -34.99
N GLN A 103 3.45 -10.21 -35.57
CA GLN A 103 3.99 -10.72 -36.82
C GLN A 103 4.41 -12.19 -36.73
N ILE A 104 5.04 -12.60 -35.62
CA ILE A 104 5.41 -14.01 -35.38
C ILE A 104 4.15 -14.89 -35.37
N VAL A 105 3.13 -14.52 -34.60
CA VAL A 105 1.88 -15.30 -34.51
C VAL A 105 1.17 -15.34 -35.86
N VAL A 106 1.06 -14.22 -36.57
CA VAL A 106 0.42 -14.14 -37.88
C VAL A 106 1.17 -14.98 -38.92
N ALA A 107 2.51 -14.85 -38.98
CA ALA A 107 3.35 -15.59 -39.92
C ALA A 107 3.33 -17.10 -39.62
N TRP A 108 3.28 -17.51 -38.35
CA TRP A 108 3.08 -18.91 -37.97
C TRP A 108 1.78 -19.45 -38.55
N VAL A 109 0.66 -18.73 -38.39
CA VAL A 109 -0.64 -19.17 -38.90
C VAL A 109 -0.68 -19.18 -40.43
N ASP A 110 -0.14 -18.13 -41.07
CA ASP A 110 -0.08 -18.01 -42.54
C ASP A 110 0.83 -19.08 -43.17
N GLY A 111 1.86 -19.51 -42.45
CA GLY A 111 2.74 -20.63 -42.81
C GLY A 111 2.13 -22.02 -42.55
N GLY A 112 0.84 -22.12 -42.20
CA GLY A 112 0.16 -23.39 -41.96
C GLY A 112 0.20 -23.90 -40.51
N ALA A 113 0.64 -23.04 -39.59
CA ALA A 113 0.81 -23.32 -38.16
C ALA A 113 1.65 -24.57 -37.85
N PRO A 114 2.91 -24.64 -38.33
CA PRO A 114 3.79 -25.78 -38.06
C PRO A 114 4.07 -25.93 -36.56
N ARG A 115 4.13 -27.17 -36.08
CA ARG A 115 4.47 -27.48 -34.67
C ARG A 115 5.91 -27.12 -34.33
N GLY A 116 6.84 -27.37 -35.25
CA GLY A 116 8.27 -27.26 -35.00
C GLY A 116 8.87 -28.54 -34.41
N SER A 117 10.19 -28.67 -34.48
CA SER A 117 10.95 -29.76 -33.87
C SER A 117 11.15 -29.55 -32.37
N GLY A 118 11.46 -30.62 -31.62
CA GLY A 118 11.65 -30.55 -30.17
C GLY A 118 10.35 -30.41 -29.40
N GLY A 119 10.43 -30.10 -28.09
CA GLY A 119 9.28 -29.70 -27.28
C GLY A 119 9.16 -28.18 -27.19
N PRO A 120 7.98 -27.63 -26.83
CA PRO A 120 7.86 -26.23 -26.46
C PRO A 120 8.68 -25.92 -25.19
N PRO A 121 8.92 -24.64 -24.86
CA PRO A 121 9.40 -24.27 -23.53
C PRO A 121 8.51 -24.88 -22.45
N ALA A 122 9.03 -25.02 -21.22
CA ALA A 122 8.20 -25.45 -20.10
C ALA A 122 7.04 -24.46 -19.93
N PRO A 123 5.78 -24.93 -19.87
CA PRO A 123 4.65 -24.05 -19.60
C PRO A 123 4.82 -23.43 -18.20
N PRO A 124 4.20 -22.26 -17.96
CA PRO A 124 4.21 -21.67 -16.63
C PRO A 124 3.71 -22.70 -15.61
N SER A 125 4.47 -22.86 -14.52
CA SER A 125 4.03 -23.74 -13.44
C SER A 125 2.90 -23.05 -12.70
N PHE A 126 1.73 -23.68 -12.70
CA PHE A 126 0.62 -23.28 -11.86
C PHE A 126 0.47 -24.34 -10.77
N VAL A 127 0.61 -23.95 -9.51
CA VAL A 127 0.31 -24.87 -8.41
C VAL A 127 -1.19 -25.10 -8.43
N SER A 128 -1.66 -26.30 -8.80
CA SER A 128 -3.07 -26.66 -9.07
C SER A 128 -4.06 -25.48 -9.00
N GLY A 129 -4.11 -24.71 -10.08
CA GLY A 129 -5.00 -23.57 -10.27
C GLY A 129 -4.47 -22.18 -9.88
N TRP A 130 -3.47 -22.03 -9.01
CA TRP A 130 -2.99 -20.74 -8.52
C TRP A 130 -1.90 -20.08 -9.37
N ARG A 131 -1.85 -18.75 -9.31
CA ARG A 131 -0.70 -17.86 -9.55
C ARG A 131 0.58 -18.46 -8.96
N THR A 132 1.73 -18.33 -9.62
CA THR A 132 3.02 -18.23 -8.90
C THR A 132 3.45 -16.77 -8.94
N PHE A 133 3.78 -16.20 -7.80
CA PHE A 133 4.34 -14.84 -7.69
C PHE A 133 5.76 -14.96 -7.15
N LYS A 134 6.76 -14.32 -7.77
CA LYS A 134 8.19 -14.47 -7.39
C LYS A 134 8.62 -15.93 -7.21
N ASN A 135 8.13 -16.83 -8.06
CA ASN A 135 8.38 -18.29 -8.03
C ASN A 135 7.90 -19.01 -6.74
N ARG A 136 6.93 -18.45 -6.01
CA ARG A 136 6.34 -19.06 -4.81
C ARG A 136 4.82 -19.21 -4.90
N PRO A 137 4.24 -20.26 -4.29
CA PRO A 137 2.79 -20.36 -4.09
C PRO A 137 2.30 -19.30 -3.09
N PRO A 138 0.98 -19.11 -2.94
CA PRO A 138 0.43 -18.35 -1.82
C PRO A 138 0.91 -18.93 -0.48
N ASP A 139 1.19 -18.06 0.51
CA ASP A 139 1.52 -18.50 1.88
C ASP A 139 0.26 -18.91 2.66
N ALA A 140 -0.89 -18.35 2.28
CA ALA A 140 -2.19 -18.72 2.83
C ALA A 140 -3.26 -18.71 1.74
N ILE A 141 -4.25 -19.58 1.92
CA ILE A 141 -5.48 -19.61 1.16
C ILE A 141 -6.61 -19.44 2.16
N VAL A 142 -7.46 -18.44 1.94
CA VAL A 142 -8.68 -18.21 2.72
C VAL A 142 -9.86 -18.51 1.81
N GLU A 143 -10.85 -19.25 2.31
CA GLU A 143 -12.01 -19.64 1.53
C GLU A 143 -13.28 -18.99 2.10
N MET A 144 -14.27 -18.77 1.24
CA MET A 144 -15.64 -18.55 1.71
C MET A 144 -16.04 -19.70 2.65
N PRO A 145 -16.79 -19.42 3.72
CA PRO A 145 -17.02 -20.40 4.79
C PRO A 145 -17.94 -21.54 4.36
N ALA A 146 -18.75 -21.31 3.31
CA ALA A 146 -19.59 -22.30 2.68
C ALA A 146 -19.76 -21.98 1.20
N ALA A 147 -20.03 -23.01 0.40
CA ALA A 147 -20.43 -22.83 -0.99
C ALA A 147 -21.85 -22.24 -1.06
N PHE A 148 -22.04 -21.28 -1.96
CA PHE A 148 -23.32 -20.66 -2.25
C PHE A 148 -23.98 -21.32 -3.47
N ASP A 149 -25.28 -21.64 -3.35
CA ASP A 149 -26.06 -22.22 -4.45
C ASP A 149 -26.54 -21.13 -5.42
N VAL A 150 -26.01 -21.13 -6.64
CA VAL A 150 -26.41 -20.23 -7.71
C VAL A 150 -27.50 -20.93 -8.55
N PRO A 151 -28.70 -20.33 -8.68
CA PRO A 151 -29.77 -20.92 -9.46
C PRO A 151 -29.45 -20.89 -10.96
N ALA A 152 -30.12 -21.76 -11.74
CA ALA A 152 -29.97 -21.78 -13.19
C ALA A 152 -30.44 -20.49 -13.88
N ASN A 153 -31.47 -19.85 -13.33
CA ASN A 153 -32.18 -18.72 -13.95
C ASN A 153 -32.59 -17.70 -12.89
N GLY A 154 -32.94 -16.50 -13.34
CA GLY A 154 -33.40 -15.40 -12.48
C GLY A 154 -32.33 -14.33 -12.29
N ALA A 155 -32.69 -13.27 -11.57
CA ALA A 155 -31.77 -12.22 -11.16
C ALA A 155 -31.48 -12.38 -9.66
N LEU A 156 -30.21 -12.33 -9.29
CA LEU A 156 -29.77 -12.22 -7.91
C LEU A 156 -29.31 -10.78 -7.65
N PRO A 157 -29.53 -10.23 -6.44
CA PRO A 157 -28.94 -8.95 -6.09
C PRO A 157 -27.42 -9.07 -6.00
N VAL A 158 -26.73 -7.92 -5.92
CA VAL A 158 -25.37 -7.88 -5.36
C VAL A 158 -25.51 -8.01 -3.84
N PHE A 159 -24.74 -8.89 -3.22
CA PHE A 159 -24.81 -9.11 -1.77
C PHE A 159 -23.45 -9.50 -1.21
N THR A 160 -23.37 -9.53 0.13
CA THR A 160 -22.14 -9.82 0.86
C THR A 160 -22.30 -11.08 1.70
N LEU A 161 -21.40 -12.02 1.49
CA LEU A 161 -21.18 -13.14 2.40
C LEU A 161 -20.03 -12.81 3.34
N TRP A 162 -20.03 -13.36 4.55
CA TRP A 162 -19.07 -12.99 5.58
C TRP A 162 -18.35 -14.21 6.11
N SER A 163 -17.11 -14.04 6.57
CA SER A 163 -16.38 -15.10 7.25
C SER A 163 -15.57 -14.56 8.43
N PRO A 164 -15.35 -15.37 9.47
CA PRO A 164 -14.40 -15.02 10.51
C PRO A 164 -13.00 -14.89 9.89
N ASN A 165 -12.18 -14.05 10.48
CA ASN A 165 -10.79 -13.92 10.08
C ASN A 165 -9.97 -15.11 10.64
N PRO A 166 -9.26 -15.86 9.77
CA PRO A 166 -8.47 -17.00 10.20
C PRO A 166 -7.18 -16.59 10.94
N PHE A 167 -6.75 -15.34 10.84
CA PHE A 167 -5.47 -14.87 11.38
C PHE A 167 -5.63 -14.31 12.80
N LYS A 168 -4.65 -14.60 13.67
CA LYS A 168 -4.58 -14.10 15.06
C LYS A 168 -3.64 -12.90 15.22
N GLU A 169 -2.93 -12.56 14.16
CA GLU A 169 -1.99 -11.44 14.07
C GLU A 169 -2.16 -10.78 12.69
N ASP A 170 -1.78 -9.52 12.59
CA ASP A 170 -1.85 -8.76 11.34
C ASP A 170 -1.01 -9.44 10.25
N LYS A 171 -1.58 -9.54 9.04
CA LYS A 171 -0.90 -10.10 7.86
C LYS A 171 -0.70 -9.02 6.82
N PHE A 172 0.56 -8.79 6.45
CA PHE A 172 0.94 -7.84 5.41
C PHE A 172 1.15 -8.58 4.09
N ILE A 173 0.43 -8.16 3.05
CA ILE A 173 0.22 -8.85 1.79
C ILE A 173 0.90 -8.07 0.66
N GLU A 174 1.85 -8.68 -0.03
CA GLU A 174 2.55 -8.11 -1.20
C GLU A 174 1.95 -8.54 -2.53
N ALA A 175 1.14 -9.60 -2.55
CA ALA A 175 0.30 -9.98 -3.69
C ALA A 175 -0.93 -10.77 -3.24
N VAL A 176 -2.01 -10.69 -4.01
CA VAL A 176 -3.29 -11.30 -3.70
C VAL A 176 -3.99 -11.79 -4.97
N GLU A 177 -4.63 -12.95 -4.89
CA GLU A 177 -5.43 -13.53 -5.98
C GLU A 177 -6.80 -13.97 -5.47
N LEU A 178 -7.89 -13.52 -6.10
CA LEU A 178 -9.24 -14.05 -5.85
C LEU A 178 -9.63 -15.01 -6.98
N ARG A 179 -10.06 -16.20 -6.59
CA ARG A 179 -10.51 -17.26 -7.50
C ARG A 179 -11.92 -17.69 -7.16
N PRO A 180 -12.91 -17.37 -8.00
CA PRO A 180 -14.25 -17.89 -7.84
C PRO A 180 -14.32 -19.40 -8.05
N GLY A 181 -15.30 -20.06 -7.45
CA GLY A 181 -15.55 -21.49 -7.64
C GLY A 181 -16.34 -21.76 -8.93
N ALA A 182 -17.30 -20.89 -9.26
CA ALA A 182 -18.11 -20.92 -10.47
C ALA A 182 -17.73 -19.76 -11.39
N VAL A 183 -16.57 -19.89 -12.05
CA VAL A 183 -16.00 -18.86 -12.95
C VAL A 183 -16.92 -18.46 -14.11
N ASP A 184 -17.89 -19.29 -14.47
CA ASP A 184 -18.89 -19.03 -15.51
C ASP A 184 -20.07 -18.20 -15.00
N ALA A 185 -20.40 -18.29 -13.71
CA ALA A 185 -21.54 -17.60 -13.11
C ALA A 185 -21.17 -16.31 -12.35
N VAL A 186 -19.91 -16.14 -11.93
CA VAL A 186 -19.46 -14.96 -11.18
C VAL A 186 -19.15 -13.82 -12.15
N HIS A 187 -19.98 -12.78 -12.11
CA HIS A 187 -19.85 -11.61 -12.96
C HIS A 187 -18.83 -10.61 -12.41
N HIS A 188 -18.88 -10.34 -11.10
CA HIS A 188 -17.78 -9.69 -10.38
C HIS A 188 -17.84 -10.05 -8.89
N SER A 189 -16.73 -9.85 -8.19
CA SER A 189 -16.63 -10.05 -6.75
C SER A 189 -15.56 -9.16 -6.14
N ASP A 190 -15.65 -8.89 -4.85
CA ASP A 190 -14.58 -8.32 -4.08
C ASP A 190 -14.43 -8.94 -2.71
N VAL A 191 -13.21 -8.87 -2.16
CA VAL A 191 -12.98 -9.20 -0.76
C VAL A 191 -12.55 -7.93 -0.04
N THR A 192 -13.21 -7.65 1.06
CA THR A 192 -12.89 -6.54 1.97
C THR A 192 -12.52 -7.12 3.34
N ALA A 193 -11.46 -6.62 3.94
CA ALA A 193 -11.16 -6.88 5.34
C ALA A 193 -11.74 -5.71 6.15
N ARG A 194 -12.64 -6.01 7.09
CA ARG A 194 -13.45 -4.99 7.77
C ARG A 194 -13.40 -5.13 9.28
N THR A 195 -13.06 -4.06 9.98
CA THR A 195 -13.30 -3.97 11.42
C THR A 195 -14.79 -3.74 11.67
N LEU A 196 -15.41 -4.64 12.45
CA LEU A 196 -16.82 -4.53 12.80
C LEU A 196 -17.00 -3.57 13.99
N PRO A 197 -18.12 -2.82 14.05
CA PRO A 197 -18.42 -1.97 15.19
C PRO A 197 -18.38 -2.74 16.52
N ALA A 198 -18.01 -2.06 17.61
CA ALA A 198 -17.95 -2.66 18.93
C ALA A 198 -19.28 -3.33 19.33
N GLY A 199 -19.19 -4.53 19.90
CA GLY A 199 -20.35 -5.34 20.28
C GLY A 199 -21.02 -6.11 19.13
N THR A 200 -20.52 -5.99 17.89
CA THR A 200 -21.01 -6.80 16.76
C THR A 200 -20.51 -8.24 16.89
N THR A 201 -21.37 -9.21 16.58
CA THR A 201 -21.03 -10.64 16.54
C THR A 201 -21.31 -11.22 15.16
N LEU A 202 -20.66 -12.33 14.81
CA LEU A 202 -20.96 -13.08 13.59
C LEU A 202 -22.00 -14.16 13.94
N GLY A 203 -23.22 -14.01 13.42
CA GLY A 203 -24.36 -14.90 13.69
C GLY A 203 -24.95 -15.49 12.42
N ARG A 204 -26.18 -16.01 12.50
CA ARG A 204 -26.94 -16.51 11.35
C ARG A 204 -27.99 -15.46 10.95
N GLY A 205 -28.12 -15.22 9.65
CA GLY A 205 -29.13 -14.28 9.11
C GLY A 205 -29.27 -14.37 7.59
N ALA A 206 -30.23 -13.63 7.04
CA ALA A 206 -30.45 -13.61 5.60
C ALA A 206 -29.25 -13.02 4.82
N ALA A 207 -28.90 -13.60 3.67
CA ALA A 207 -27.84 -13.11 2.78
C ALA A 207 -28.18 -11.74 2.17
N TRP A 208 -29.46 -11.45 1.99
CA TRP A 208 -30.04 -10.16 1.63
C TRP A 208 -31.51 -10.17 2.09
N PRO A 209 -32.24 -9.03 2.08
CA PRO A 209 -33.65 -9.00 2.49
C PRO A 209 -34.52 -9.96 1.65
N GLY A 210 -35.11 -10.96 2.30
CA GLY A 210 -35.90 -12.03 1.65
C GLY A 210 -35.07 -13.14 0.97
N GLY A 211 -33.74 -13.13 1.13
CA GLY A 211 -32.82 -14.16 0.66
C GLY A 211 -32.71 -15.38 1.59
N PRO A 212 -31.86 -16.35 1.24
CA PRO A 212 -31.59 -17.52 2.08
C PRO A 212 -30.82 -17.14 3.35
N GLU A 213 -31.02 -17.92 4.40
CA GLU A 213 -30.24 -17.83 5.65
C GLU A 213 -28.82 -18.36 5.45
N VAL A 214 -27.83 -17.57 5.86
CA VAL A 214 -26.40 -17.89 5.79
C VAL A 214 -25.74 -17.63 7.15
N ASP A 215 -24.60 -18.28 7.37
CA ASP A 215 -23.82 -18.12 8.60
C ASP A 215 -22.88 -16.92 8.51
N PHE A 216 -22.38 -16.51 9.67
CA PHE A 216 -21.41 -15.43 9.89
C PHE A 216 -21.88 -14.03 9.49
N VAL A 217 -23.17 -13.79 9.34
CA VAL A 217 -23.68 -12.43 9.09
C VAL A 217 -23.42 -11.56 10.32
N PRO A 218 -22.85 -10.35 10.18
CA PRO A 218 -22.66 -9.45 11.30
C PRO A 218 -24.00 -9.03 11.89
N VAL A 219 -24.15 -9.25 13.19
CA VAL A 219 -25.30 -8.86 14.01
C VAL A 219 -24.82 -7.83 15.02
N TYR A 220 -25.36 -6.63 14.93
CA TYR A 220 -25.02 -5.52 15.81
C TYR A 220 -25.56 -5.73 17.23
N ALA A 221 -25.11 -4.90 18.16
CA ALA A 221 -25.50 -4.98 19.58
C ALA A 221 -27.02 -4.82 19.81
N ASP A 222 -27.74 -4.17 18.90
CA ASP A 222 -29.20 -4.01 18.95
C ASP A 222 -29.97 -5.19 18.31
N GLY A 223 -29.26 -6.22 17.85
CA GLY A 223 -29.82 -7.40 17.21
C GLY A 223 -30.10 -7.23 15.70
N THR A 224 -29.83 -6.05 15.13
CA THR A 224 -29.99 -5.84 13.69
C THR A 224 -28.88 -6.52 12.90
N SER A 225 -29.23 -7.09 11.74
CA SER A 225 -28.29 -7.77 10.85
C SER A 225 -27.77 -6.82 9.78
N TYR A 226 -26.47 -6.86 9.46
CA TYR A 226 -25.85 -6.07 8.40
C TYR A 226 -26.56 -6.26 7.06
N ASN A 227 -26.85 -7.51 6.69
CA ASN A 227 -27.47 -7.83 5.40
C ASN A 227 -28.99 -7.59 5.40
N GLY A 228 -29.60 -7.38 6.58
CA GLY A 228 -31.03 -7.09 6.74
C GLY A 228 -31.39 -5.62 6.54
N LEU A 229 -30.39 -4.73 6.41
CA LEU A 229 -30.63 -3.29 6.26
C LEU A 229 -31.42 -3.01 4.95
N THR A 230 -32.65 -2.52 5.07
CA THR A 230 -33.61 -2.03 4.06
C THR A 230 -33.31 -0.61 3.58
N ALA A 231 -33.91 -0.18 2.47
CA ALA A 231 -33.61 1.12 1.83
C ALA A 231 -33.80 2.35 2.75
N ASP A 232 -34.70 2.29 3.75
CA ASP A 232 -34.89 3.38 4.73
C ASP A 232 -33.77 3.45 5.80
N GLU A 233 -32.89 2.44 5.88
CA GLU A 233 -31.65 2.45 6.65
C GLU A 233 -30.48 3.10 5.88
N ALA A 234 -30.74 3.85 4.81
CA ALA A 234 -29.74 4.60 4.05
C ALA A 234 -28.87 5.53 4.92
N ALA A 235 -29.45 6.17 5.94
CA ALA A 235 -28.69 6.97 6.91
C ALA A 235 -27.71 6.10 7.73
N ARG A 236 -28.10 4.87 8.07
CA ARG A 236 -27.24 3.91 8.77
C ARG A 236 -26.15 3.38 7.84
N ARG A 237 -26.46 3.09 6.56
CA ARG A 237 -25.47 2.76 5.53
C ARG A 237 -24.50 3.91 5.29
N ALA A 238 -24.96 5.16 5.28
CA ALA A 238 -24.11 6.32 5.12
C ALA A 238 -23.16 6.50 6.31
N ALA A 239 -23.64 6.31 7.55
CA ALA A 239 -22.80 6.30 8.75
C ALA A 239 -21.77 5.17 8.72
N LEU A 240 -22.18 3.95 8.37
CA LEU A 240 -21.29 2.79 8.26
C LEU A 240 -20.28 2.93 7.10
N ARG A 241 -20.68 3.50 5.96
CA ARG A 241 -19.75 3.87 4.87
C ARG A 241 -18.77 4.92 5.36
N ALA A 242 -19.24 5.97 6.04
CA ALA A 242 -18.37 7.00 6.59
C ALA A 242 -17.38 6.46 7.64
N GLU A 243 -17.75 5.43 8.40
CA GLU A 243 -16.89 4.71 9.35
C GLU A 243 -15.90 3.77 8.63
N ALA A 244 -16.35 3.05 7.61
CA ALA A 244 -15.53 2.16 6.77
C ALA A 244 -14.47 2.92 5.95
N PHE A 245 -14.78 4.11 5.44
CA PHE A 245 -13.93 4.84 4.51
C PHE A 245 -12.91 5.79 5.17
N ARG A 246 -12.67 5.69 6.49
CA ARG A 246 -11.79 6.62 7.24
C ARG A 246 -10.57 6.00 7.89
N THR A 247 -10.39 4.68 7.86
CA THR A 247 -9.22 4.02 8.44
C THR A 247 -8.67 2.97 7.48
N THR A 248 -7.41 2.59 7.65
CA THR A 248 -6.80 1.44 6.94
C THR A 248 -7.36 0.08 7.42
N ASP A 249 -8.40 0.08 8.25
CA ASP A 249 -8.99 -1.12 8.86
C ASP A 249 -10.29 -1.61 8.16
N ASP A 250 -10.82 -0.89 7.17
CA ASP A 250 -11.90 -1.34 6.29
C ASP A 250 -11.57 -1.00 4.84
N TYR A 251 -10.92 -1.93 4.14
CA TYR A 251 -10.52 -1.70 2.76
C TYR A 251 -10.60 -2.96 1.91
N ARG A 252 -10.75 -2.71 0.61
CA ARG A 252 -10.81 -3.75 -0.42
C ARG A 252 -9.44 -4.40 -0.58
N LEU A 253 -9.37 -5.70 -0.28
CA LEU A 253 -8.19 -6.51 -0.52
C LEU A 253 -7.95 -6.69 -2.02
N LEU A 254 -9.01 -7.00 -2.77
CA LEU A 254 -8.97 -7.17 -4.21
C LEU A 254 -10.38 -7.08 -4.81
N PHE A 255 -10.46 -6.63 -6.07
CA PHE A 255 -11.64 -6.79 -6.92
C PHE A 255 -11.38 -7.79 -8.05
N TYR A 256 -12.35 -8.65 -8.29
CA TYR A 256 -12.37 -9.62 -9.37
C TYR A 256 -13.41 -9.25 -10.41
N VAL A 257 -12.98 -9.29 -11.67
CA VAL A 257 -13.81 -9.46 -12.86
C VAL A 257 -13.24 -10.61 -13.67
N PRO A 258 -14.02 -11.26 -14.55
CA PRO A 258 -13.50 -12.20 -15.53
C PRO A 258 -12.24 -11.68 -16.24
N GLY A 259 -11.14 -12.44 -16.16
CA GLY A 259 -9.83 -12.06 -16.71
C GLY A 259 -8.96 -11.15 -15.82
N GLY A 260 -9.54 -10.59 -14.76
CA GLY A 260 -8.84 -9.94 -13.64
C GLY A 260 -8.64 -10.91 -12.47
N GLY A 261 -8.38 -10.38 -11.27
CA GLY A 261 -8.35 -11.19 -10.05
C GLY A 261 -6.99 -11.39 -9.39
N PHE A 262 -5.92 -10.80 -9.93
CA PHE A 262 -4.59 -10.80 -9.30
C PHE A 262 -4.04 -9.38 -9.17
N GLN A 263 -3.53 -9.04 -8.00
CA GLN A 263 -2.84 -7.78 -7.71
C GLN A 263 -1.50 -8.04 -7.04
N GLN A 264 -0.53 -7.18 -7.33
CA GLN A 264 0.79 -7.20 -6.71
C GLN A 264 1.23 -5.78 -6.38
N PHE A 265 2.06 -5.66 -5.35
CA PHE A 265 2.57 -4.39 -4.86
C PHE A 265 4.10 -4.38 -4.89
N PRO A 266 4.73 -3.21 -5.12
CA PRO A 266 6.18 -3.08 -5.05
C PRO A 266 6.70 -3.31 -3.62
N ALA A 267 8.00 -3.52 -3.48
CA ALA A 267 8.62 -3.75 -2.18
C ALA A 267 8.28 -2.64 -1.17
N GLY A 268 7.89 -3.03 0.04
CA GLY A 268 7.48 -2.12 1.11
C GLY A 268 6.02 -1.65 1.05
N ALA A 269 5.36 -1.67 -0.11
CA ALA A 269 3.93 -1.39 -0.24
C ALA A 269 3.13 -2.69 -0.03
N VAL A 270 2.14 -2.66 0.85
CA VAL A 270 1.39 -3.86 1.25
C VAL A 270 -0.09 -3.57 1.47
N LYS A 271 -0.95 -4.57 1.34
CA LYS A 271 -2.28 -4.58 1.95
C LYS A 271 -2.19 -5.27 3.32
N ARG A 272 -2.84 -4.78 4.37
CA ARG A 272 -2.86 -5.41 5.72
C ARG A 272 -4.19 -6.08 6.08
N VAL A 273 -4.23 -7.39 6.32
CA VAL A 273 -5.38 -8.02 6.99
C VAL A 273 -5.15 -7.92 8.50
N SER A 274 -5.84 -7.00 9.18
CA SER A 274 -5.76 -6.86 10.65
C SER A 274 -6.32 -8.10 11.33
N ALA A 275 -5.74 -8.54 12.44
CA ALA A 275 -6.27 -9.63 13.26
C ALA A 275 -7.70 -9.38 13.79
N GLN A 276 -8.12 -8.11 13.80
CA GLN A 276 -9.41 -7.65 14.32
C GLN A 276 -10.51 -7.63 13.25
N ASN A 277 -10.14 -7.78 11.98
CA ASN A 277 -11.11 -7.74 10.89
C ASN A 277 -12.01 -8.99 10.87
N ALA A 278 -13.19 -8.88 10.28
CA ALA A 278 -13.89 -9.95 9.60
C ALA A 278 -13.65 -9.81 8.08
N LEU A 279 -13.88 -10.88 7.32
CA LEU A 279 -13.78 -10.81 5.86
C LEU A 279 -15.18 -10.76 5.25
N ALA A 280 -15.39 -9.80 4.35
CA ALA A 280 -16.61 -9.61 3.58
C ALA A 280 -16.34 -9.92 2.11
N TRP A 281 -17.09 -10.89 1.59
CA TRP A 281 -17.05 -11.42 0.24
C TRP A 281 -18.24 -10.83 -0.53
N GLY A 282 -18.03 -9.72 -1.21
CA GLY A 282 -19.01 -9.13 -2.12
C GLY A 282 -19.12 -10.00 -3.37
N VAL A 283 -20.32 -10.42 -3.72
CA VAL A 283 -20.56 -11.33 -4.85
C VAL A 283 -21.69 -10.82 -5.73
N HIS A 284 -21.50 -10.92 -7.04
CA HIS A 284 -22.52 -10.68 -8.04
C HIS A 284 -22.51 -11.81 -9.06
N TYR A 285 -23.62 -12.55 -9.13
CA TYR A 285 -23.79 -13.69 -10.02
C TYR A 285 -24.67 -13.35 -11.22
N THR A 286 -24.30 -13.88 -12.38
CA THR A 286 -25.16 -13.97 -13.57
C THR A 286 -25.45 -15.43 -13.85
N PRO A 287 -26.67 -15.93 -13.55
CA PRO A 287 -27.07 -17.31 -13.84
C PRO A 287 -26.83 -17.72 -15.30
N THR A 288 -26.25 -18.90 -15.51
CA THR A 288 -25.77 -19.37 -16.82
C THR A 288 -26.71 -20.37 -17.50
N GLY A 289 -27.93 -20.53 -16.99
CA GLY A 289 -28.87 -21.56 -17.44
C GLY A 289 -28.64 -22.94 -16.79
N LYS A 290 -27.63 -23.08 -15.93
CA LYS A 290 -27.32 -24.30 -15.18
C LYS A 290 -27.17 -23.98 -13.69
N PRO A 291 -27.80 -24.74 -12.78
CA PRO A 291 -27.51 -24.59 -11.35
C PRO A 291 -26.04 -24.90 -11.09
N THR A 292 -25.38 -24.05 -10.31
CA THR A 292 -23.96 -24.24 -9.95
C THR A 292 -23.73 -23.87 -8.50
N LYS A 293 -22.59 -24.29 -7.95
CA LYS A 293 -22.14 -23.92 -6.61
C LYS A 293 -20.89 -23.08 -6.73
N ASP A 294 -20.89 -21.95 -6.07
CA ASP A 294 -19.71 -21.10 -6.00
C ASP A 294 -19.11 -21.09 -4.60
N GLN A 295 -17.78 -21.14 -4.52
CA GLN A 295 -17.04 -20.90 -3.30
C GLN A 295 -15.74 -20.20 -3.64
N HIS A 296 -15.64 -18.91 -3.32
CA HIS A 296 -14.43 -18.14 -3.59
C HIS A 296 -13.27 -18.59 -2.71
N ARG A 297 -12.07 -18.45 -3.26
CA ARG A 297 -10.81 -18.66 -2.56
C ARG A 297 -9.89 -17.47 -2.80
N LEU A 298 -9.24 -17.00 -1.76
CA LEU A 298 -8.31 -15.88 -1.75
C LEU A 298 -6.89 -16.38 -1.42
N GLY A 299 -6.00 -16.31 -2.39
CA GLY A 299 -4.57 -16.60 -2.22
C GLY A 299 -3.83 -15.36 -1.75
N LEU A 300 -3.04 -15.50 -0.69
CA LEU A 300 -2.30 -14.41 -0.04
C LEU A 300 -0.81 -14.68 -0.05
N TRP A 301 -0.03 -13.72 -0.54
CA TRP A 301 1.43 -13.71 -0.51
C TRP A 301 1.90 -12.67 0.51
N TYR A 302 2.51 -13.13 1.60
CA TYR A 302 3.01 -12.28 2.68
C TYR A 302 4.26 -11.53 2.29
N ALA A 303 4.37 -10.28 2.75
CA ALA A 303 5.51 -9.41 2.48
C ALA A 303 6.83 -10.07 2.90
N GLN A 304 7.78 -10.15 1.96
CA GLN A 304 9.13 -10.67 2.22
C GLN A 304 10.12 -9.57 2.61
N THR A 305 9.73 -8.31 2.40
CA THR A 305 10.45 -7.11 2.84
C THR A 305 9.70 -6.48 4.02
N PRO A 306 10.38 -5.77 4.93
CA PRO A 306 9.72 -5.00 5.98
C PRO A 306 8.60 -4.13 5.39
N PRO A 307 7.34 -4.32 5.82
CA PRO A 307 6.23 -3.47 5.41
C PRO A 307 6.53 -2.01 5.74
N ALA A 308 6.37 -1.12 4.76
CA ALA A 308 6.60 0.30 4.91
C ALA A 308 5.28 1.09 4.82
N HIS A 309 4.43 0.82 3.83
CA HIS A 309 3.20 1.59 3.62
C HIS A 309 2.01 0.69 3.29
N GLU A 310 0.86 1.03 3.86
CA GLU A 310 -0.40 0.37 3.53
C GLU A 310 -1.00 0.96 2.25
N VAL A 311 -1.36 0.08 1.31
CA VAL A 311 -2.02 0.43 0.06
C VAL A 311 -3.53 0.40 0.26
N ILE A 312 -4.14 1.57 0.17
CA ILE A 312 -5.59 1.76 0.26
C ILE A 312 -6.19 1.92 -1.13
N THR A 313 -7.43 1.44 -1.28
CA THR A 313 -8.22 1.64 -2.50
C THR A 313 -9.19 2.80 -2.27
N LYS A 314 -9.04 3.88 -3.03
CA LYS A 314 -9.85 5.10 -2.90
C LYS A 314 -10.64 5.36 -4.18
N ARG A 315 -11.90 5.75 -4.05
CA ARG A 315 -12.72 6.25 -5.15
C ARG A 315 -12.40 7.73 -5.38
N ILE A 316 -12.34 8.15 -6.63
CA ILE A 316 -12.30 9.55 -7.03
C ILE A 316 -13.74 10.09 -7.03
N GLY A 317 -14.03 11.16 -6.27
CA GLY A 317 -15.42 11.65 -6.18
C GLY A 317 -15.76 12.69 -5.12
N GLU A 318 -14.81 13.38 -4.49
CA GLU A 318 -15.10 14.43 -3.50
C GLU A 318 -15.82 15.64 -4.12
N ALA A 319 -15.61 15.89 -5.40
CA ALA A 319 -16.39 16.86 -6.18
C ALA A 319 -16.70 16.32 -7.57
N HIS A 320 -17.80 16.77 -8.16
CA HIS A 320 -18.24 16.37 -9.49
C HIS A 320 -18.56 17.56 -10.38
N ILE A 321 -18.16 17.48 -11.66
CA ILE A 321 -18.57 18.39 -12.72
C ILE A 321 -19.29 17.56 -13.79
N ILE A 322 -20.52 17.93 -14.10
CA ILE A 322 -21.40 17.20 -15.01
C ILE A 322 -21.88 18.17 -16.09
N GLU A 323 -21.65 17.83 -17.35
CA GLU A 323 -21.95 18.71 -18.50
C GLU A 323 -21.45 20.16 -18.30
N GLY A 324 -20.25 20.30 -17.72
CA GLY A 324 -19.59 21.59 -17.48
C GLY A 324 -20.10 22.38 -16.27
N LYS A 325 -20.96 21.80 -15.42
CA LYS A 325 -21.47 22.44 -14.21
C LYS A 325 -21.12 21.65 -12.96
N GLU A 326 -20.78 22.34 -11.88
CA GLU A 326 -20.61 21.71 -10.58
C GLU A 326 -21.90 21.00 -10.16
N PHE A 327 -21.78 19.75 -9.74
CA PHE A 327 -22.88 18.96 -9.23
C PHE A 327 -22.74 18.81 -7.71
N VAL A 328 -23.77 19.26 -7.01
CA VAL A 328 -23.92 19.07 -5.56
C VAL A 328 -25.04 18.06 -5.35
N ALA A 329 -24.70 16.90 -4.80
CA ALA A 329 -25.65 15.83 -4.53
C ALA A 329 -26.77 16.33 -3.59
N GLN A 330 -28.03 16.09 -3.97
CA GLN A 330 -29.19 16.52 -3.17
C GLN A 330 -29.57 15.52 -2.06
N SER A 331 -28.97 14.34 -2.07
CA SER A 331 -29.09 13.30 -1.05
C SER A 331 -27.85 12.39 -1.08
N ALA A 332 -27.68 11.55 -0.05
CA ALA A 332 -26.55 10.62 0.03
C ALA A 332 -26.55 9.55 -1.08
N ASP A 333 -27.68 9.31 -1.74
CA ASP A 333 -27.85 8.29 -2.79
C ASP A 333 -27.89 8.89 -4.21
N ALA A 334 -27.89 10.21 -4.33
CA ALA A 334 -27.91 10.91 -5.62
C ALA A 334 -26.48 11.17 -6.13
N GLU A 335 -25.86 10.15 -6.74
CA GLU A 335 -24.47 10.26 -7.21
C GLU A 335 -24.30 11.15 -8.46
N PHE A 336 -25.27 11.14 -9.38
CA PHE A 336 -25.31 12.01 -10.55
C PHE A 336 -26.76 12.17 -11.07
N PRO A 337 -27.10 13.26 -11.80
CA PRO A 337 -28.44 13.44 -12.35
C PRO A 337 -28.66 12.49 -13.53
N ALA A 338 -29.92 12.13 -13.79
CA ALA A 338 -30.22 11.15 -14.82
C ALA A 338 -29.66 11.55 -16.19
N ILE A 339 -28.96 10.61 -16.83
CA ILE A 339 -28.43 10.75 -18.19
C ILE A 339 -29.63 10.82 -19.14
N PRO A 340 -29.76 11.88 -19.96
CA PRO A 340 -30.90 12.04 -20.86
C PRO A 340 -31.03 10.89 -21.87
N PRO A 341 -32.26 10.55 -22.30
CA PRO A 341 -32.48 9.71 -23.46
C PRO A 341 -31.68 10.20 -24.67
N HIS A 342 -31.15 9.26 -25.44
CA HIS A 342 -30.45 9.53 -26.71
C HIS A 342 -29.17 10.37 -26.63
N ALA A 343 -28.67 10.72 -25.44
CA ALA A 343 -27.40 11.41 -25.30
C ALA A 343 -26.23 10.50 -25.75
N GLY A 344 -25.44 10.90 -26.74
CA GLY A 344 -24.36 10.07 -27.29
C GLY A 344 -22.96 10.34 -26.73
N ASP A 345 -22.82 11.34 -25.86
CA ASP A 345 -21.53 11.78 -25.33
C ASP A 345 -21.67 12.57 -24.02
N TRP A 346 -22.51 12.06 -23.11
CA TRP A 346 -22.80 12.76 -21.85
C TRP A 346 -21.61 12.67 -20.89
N ARG A 347 -21.12 13.80 -20.40
CA ARG A 347 -19.84 13.90 -19.69
C ARG A 347 -20.02 14.08 -18.18
N ILE A 348 -19.22 13.33 -17.44
CA ILE A 348 -19.03 13.47 -15.99
C ILE A 348 -17.54 13.50 -15.65
N THR A 349 -17.18 14.33 -14.68
CA THR A 349 -15.84 14.45 -14.13
C THR A 349 -15.91 14.35 -12.62
N ALA A 350 -15.23 13.38 -12.03
CA ALA A 350 -15.01 13.27 -10.59
C ALA A 350 -13.62 13.82 -10.23
N ILE A 351 -13.51 14.47 -9.08
CA ILE A 351 -12.29 15.16 -8.63
C ILE A 351 -12.00 14.82 -7.18
N THR A 352 -10.73 14.53 -6.88
CA THR A 352 -10.23 14.31 -5.53
C THR A 352 -9.01 15.20 -5.26
N PRO A 353 -9.05 16.08 -4.24
CA PRO A 353 -7.86 16.78 -3.78
C PRO A 353 -6.97 15.83 -2.95
N ILE A 354 -5.65 15.98 -3.11
CA ILE A 354 -4.62 15.26 -2.36
C ILE A 354 -4.14 16.15 -1.22
N GLN A 355 -4.43 15.76 0.03
CA GLN A 355 -4.16 16.58 1.22
C GLN A 355 -2.80 16.31 1.84
N ASP A 356 -2.34 15.07 1.76
CA ASP A 356 -1.02 14.62 2.20
C ASP A 356 -0.23 14.12 0.99
N ASP A 357 1.09 14.06 1.11
CA ASP A 357 1.93 13.37 0.12
C ASP A 357 1.50 11.90 0.00
N VAL A 358 1.22 11.46 -1.22
CA VAL A 358 0.80 10.08 -1.51
C VAL A 358 1.60 9.47 -2.65
N THR A 359 1.70 8.14 -2.62
CA THR A 359 2.24 7.34 -3.72
C THR A 359 1.10 6.53 -4.36
N LEU A 360 0.85 6.76 -5.65
CA LEU A 360 -0.16 6.10 -6.47
C LEU A 360 0.41 4.84 -7.16
N TYR A 361 -0.27 3.71 -7.02
CA TYR A 361 0.14 2.41 -7.54
C TYR A 361 -0.71 1.91 -8.72
N ALA A 362 -2.01 2.19 -8.71
CA ALA A 362 -2.90 1.68 -9.76
C ALA A 362 -4.12 2.57 -9.98
N LEU A 363 -4.72 2.44 -11.17
CA LEU A 363 -5.93 3.15 -11.58
C LEU A 363 -6.93 2.15 -12.17
N TRP A 364 -8.21 2.40 -11.97
CA TRP A 364 -9.24 1.47 -12.42
C TRP A 364 -10.55 2.19 -12.79
N PRO A 365 -10.89 2.24 -14.09
CA PRO A 365 -12.17 2.76 -14.55
C PRO A 365 -13.29 1.74 -14.37
N HIS A 366 -14.45 2.20 -13.93
CA HIS A 366 -15.65 1.40 -13.81
C HIS A 366 -16.91 2.23 -14.14
N MET A 367 -17.67 1.71 -15.10
CA MET A 367 -18.97 2.20 -15.60
C MET A 367 -19.82 1.01 -16.05
N HIS A 368 -21.12 1.17 -16.29
CA HIS A 368 -21.96 0.10 -16.85
C HIS A 368 -22.02 0.15 -18.39
N LEU A 369 -23.10 -0.39 -18.97
CA LEU A 369 -23.23 -0.70 -20.40
C LEU A 369 -23.12 0.51 -21.33
N ARG A 370 -23.30 1.74 -20.82
CA ARG A 370 -23.22 2.98 -21.60
C ARG A 370 -21.88 3.67 -21.48
N GLY A 371 -20.99 3.21 -20.60
CA GLY A 371 -19.64 3.75 -20.48
C GLY A 371 -18.92 3.72 -21.83
N LYS A 372 -18.39 4.86 -22.25
CA LYS A 372 -17.74 5.04 -23.56
C LYS A 372 -16.23 5.13 -23.44
N ASP A 373 -15.75 5.98 -22.53
CA ASP A 373 -14.34 6.20 -22.26
C ASP A 373 -14.12 6.74 -20.84
N MET A 374 -12.89 6.64 -20.34
CA MET A 374 -12.48 7.29 -19.10
C MET A 374 -11.00 7.71 -19.16
N THR A 375 -10.69 8.89 -18.63
CA THR A 375 -9.36 9.48 -18.55
C THR A 375 -9.06 9.92 -17.12
N PHE A 376 -7.86 9.59 -16.63
CA PHE A 376 -7.35 9.99 -15.33
C PHE A 376 -6.24 11.02 -15.52
N ILE A 377 -6.38 12.18 -14.87
CA ILE A 377 -5.43 13.30 -14.96
C ILE A 377 -5.01 13.70 -13.55
N ALA A 378 -3.70 13.81 -13.30
CA ALA A 378 -3.17 14.48 -12.13
C ALA A 378 -2.80 15.93 -12.46
N THR A 379 -3.20 16.87 -11.61
CA THR A 379 -2.72 18.26 -11.62
C THR A 379 -1.85 18.46 -10.37
N TYR A 380 -0.59 18.86 -10.55
CA TYR A 380 0.39 19.09 -9.48
C TYR A 380 0.28 20.52 -8.90
N PRO A 381 0.86 20.79 -7.71
CA PRO A 381 0.82 22.12 -7.08
C PRO A 381 1.44 23.24 -7.92
N ASP A 382 2.37 22.90 -8.82
CA ASP A 382 3.00 23.83 -9.77
C ASP A 382 2.13 24.12 -11.01
N GLY A 383 0.95 23.50 -11.11
CA GLY A 383 0.03 23.62 -12.24
C GLY A 383 0.30 22.65 -13.39
N ARG A 384 1.34 21.81 -13.31
CA ARG A 384 1.60 20.77 -14.32
C ARG A 384 0.48 19.75 -14.34
N GLU A 385 0.05 19.31 -15.53
CA GLU A 385 -0.89 18.21 -15.69
C GLU A 385 -0.22 16.99 -16.33
N GLU A 386 -0.59 15.79 -15.85
CA GLU A 386 -0.13 14.50 -16.38
C GLU A 386 -1.35 13.60 -16.60
N ILE A 387 -1.54 13.10 -17.82
CA ILE A 387 -2.54 12.05 -18.09
C ILE A 387 -1.94 10.73 -17.61
N LEU A 388 -2.48 10.20 -16.50
CA LEU A 388 -2.00 8.98 -15.87
C LEU A 388 -2.55 7.71 -16.55
N LEU A 389 -3.78 7.79 -17.07
CA LEU A 389 -4.44 6.70 -17.80
C LEU A 389 -5.47 7.29 -18.77
N HIS A 390 -5.52 6.78 -20.00
CA HIS A 390 -6.58 7.09 -20.95
C HIS A 390 -7.14 5.79 -21.55
N VAL A 391 -8.43 5.53 -21.35
CA VAL A 391 -9.16 4.39 -21.90
C VAL A 391 -10.19 4.91 -22.91
N PRO A 392 -9.83 5.06 -24.20
CA PRO A 392 -10.70 5.67 -25.22
C PRO A 392 -11.87 4.79 -25.69
N LYS A 393 -11.84 3.51 -25.36
CA LYS A 393 -12.87 2.53 -25.73
C LYS A 393 -13.13 1.63 -24.53
N TYR A 394 -13.87 2.14 -23.57
CA TYR A 394 -14.27 1.37 -22.39
C TYR A 394 -15.12 0.18 -22.83
N ASP A 395 -14.87 -0.98 -22.23
CA ASP A 395 -15.65 -2.19 -22.45
C ASP A 395 -16.11 -2.74 -21.09
N PHE A 396 -17.43 -2.75 -20.88
CA PHE A 396 -18.05 -3.24 -19.66
C PHE A 396 -17.71 -4.71 -19.36
N GLN A 397 -17.43 -5.51 -20.38
CA GLN A 397 -17.04 -6.91 -20.21
C GLN A 397 -15.60 -7.05 -19.69
N TRP A 398 -14.79 -5.98 -19.80
CA TRP A 398 -13.38 -5.96 -19.44
C TRP A 398 -13.02 -4.75 -18.57
N GLN A 399 -13.37 -4.83 -17.29
CA GLN A 399 -13.18 -3.74 -16.32
C GLN A 399 -11.80 -3.84 -15.66
N LEU A 400 -10.76 -3.70 -16.49
CA LEU A 400 -9.37 -3.94 -16.10
C LEU A 400 -8.85 -2.87 -15.12
N GLN A 401 -8.07 -3.31 -14.15
CA GLN A 401 -7.19 -2.43 -13.38
C GLN A 401 -5.88 -2.21 -14.14
N TYR A 402 -5.27 -1.04 -14.00
CA TYR A 402 -4.00 -0.66 -14.60
C TYR A 402 -2.96 -0.38 -13.50
N GLN A 403 -2.03 -1.31 -13.30
CA GLN A 403 -1.02 -1.26 -12.22
C GLN A 403 0.28 -0.65 -12.74
N LEU A 404 0.72 0.46 -12.17
CA LEU A 404 1.88 1.22 -12.64
C LEU A 404 3.18 0.44 -12.37
N VAL A 405 4.07 0.38 -13.36
CA VAL A 405 5.43 -0.16 -13.16
C VAL A 405 6.22 0.70 -12.18
N GLU A 406 6.14 2.01 -12.37
CA GLU A 406 6.72 3.01 -11.49
C GLU A 406 5.58 3.77 -10.80
N PRO A 407 5.41 3.60 -9.48
CA PRO A 407 4.42 4.36 -8.73
C PRO A 407 4.63 5.87 -8.88
N VAL A 408 3.53 6.63 -8.86
CA VAL A 408 3.55 8.08 -9.04
C VAL A 408 3.41 8.77 -7.69
N HIS A 409 4.43 9.54 -7.30
CA HIS A 409 4.31 10.42 -6.15
C HIS A 409 3.46 11.66 -6.51
N LEU A 410 2.45 11.93 -5.70
CA LEU A 410 1.57 13.08 -5.77
C LEU A 410 1.74 13.88 -4.48
N PRO A 411 2.41 15.04 -4.50
CA PRO A 411 2.59 15.86 -3.32
C PRO A 411 1.25 16.44 -2.85
N ALA A 412 1.17 16.77 -1.56
CA ALA A 412 0.07 17.54 -0.98
C ALA A 412 -0.24 18.79 -1.82
N GLY A 413 -1.53 19.04 -2.06
CA GLY A 413 -2.02 20.09 -2.95
C GLY A 413 -2.22 19.65 -4.40
N SER A 414 -1.83 18.42 -4.78
CA SER A 414 -2.20 17.85 -6.08
C SER A 414 -3.72 17.60 -6.16
N THR A 415 -4.24 17.42 -7.36
CA THR A 415 -5.60 16.90 -7.59
C THR A 415 -5.55 15.75 -8.59
N ILE A 416 -6.46 14.78 -8.45
CA ILE A 416 -6.69 13.76 -9.47
C ILE A 416 -8.13 13.86 -9.97
N LYS A 417 -8.29 13.77 -11.29
CA LYS A 417 -9.57 13.86 -11.99
C LYS A 417 -9.81 12.55 -12.74
N ALA A 418 -11.01 11.99 -12.63
CA ALA A 418 -11.52 10.96 -13.54
C ALA A 418 -12.59 11.58 -14.43
N ILE A 419 -12.38 11.61 -15.73
CA ILE A 419 -13.27 12.18 -16.73
C ILE A 419 -13.80 11.04 -17.58
N GLY A 420 -15.11 10.85 -17.68
CA GLY A 420 -15.67 9.86 -18.59
C GLY A 420 -16.95 10.32 -19.26
N HIS A 421 -17.35 9.52 -20.24
CA HIS A 421 -18.50 9.79 -21.10
C HIS A 421 -19.43 8.58 -21.18
N TYR A 422 -20.72 8.84 -21.32
CA TYR A 422 -21.74 7.84 -21.61
C TYR A 422 -22.35 8.02 -22.99
N ASP A 423 -22.62 6.90 -23.65
CA ASP A 423 -23.43 6.82 -24.86
C ASP A 423 -24.77 6.11 -24.56
N ASN A 424 -25.77 6.92 -24.20
CA ASN A 424 -27.17 6.53 -24.06
C ASN A 424 -27.94 6.68 -25.40
N SER A 425 -27.25 6.75 -26.55
CA SER A 425 -27.89 6.77 -27.86
C SER A 425 -28.32 5.38 -28.34
N SER A 426 -29.12 5.33 -29.41
CA SER A 426 -29.43 4.09 -30.12
C SER A 426 -28.26 3.54 -30.94
N GLY A 427 -27.16 4.29 -31.07
CA GLY A 427 -25.93 3.86 -31.74
C GLY A 427 -25.10 2.90 -30.89
N ASN A 428 -25.20 2.99 -29.55
CA ASN A 428 -24.54 2.08 -28.63
C ASN A 428 -25.26 0.72 -28.62
N LYS A 429 -24.62 -0.31 -29.18
CA LYS A 429 -25.16 -1.67 -29.23
C LYS A 429 -25.32 -2.34 -27.86
N ASN A 430 -24.62 -1.85 -26.84
CA ASN A 430 -24.73 -2.34 -25.47
C ASN A 430 -25.88 -1.68 -24.70
N ASN A 431 -26.46 -0.59 -25.22
CA ASN A 431 -27.51 0.15 -24.54
C ASN A 431 -28.86 -0.60 -24.61
N PRO A 432 -29.40 -1.08 -23.48
CA PRO A 432 -30.65 -1.84 -23.49
C PRO A 432 -31.90 -0.95 -23.66
N ARG A 433 -31.82 0.36 -23.38
CA ARG A 433 -32.98 1.27 -23.28
C ARG A 433 -32.62 2.73 -23.67
N PRO A 434 -32.34 3.03 -24.95
CA PRO A 434 -31.89 4.36 -25.38
C PRO A 434 -32.94 5.47 -25.24
N SER A 435 -34.23 5.13 -25.14
CA SER A 435 -35.33 6.07 -24.99
C SER A 435 -35.65 6.42 -23.53
N ALA A 436 -34.99 5.79 -22.55
CA ALA A 436 -35.21 6.03 -21.13
C ALA A 436 -34.12 6.94 -20.54
N PRO A 437 -34.47 7.81 -19.58
CA PRO A 437 -33.46 8.44 -18.74
C PRO A 437 -32.80 7.36 -17.86
N VAL A 438 -31.51 7.57 -17.53
CA VAL A 438 -30.72 6.57 -16.80
C VAL A 438 -30.14 7.19 -15.54
N SER A 439 -30.43 6.59 -14.39
CA SER A 439 -29.96 7.07 -13.08
C SER A 439 -28.83 6.19 -12.54
N TRP A 440 -28.22 6.62 -11.44
CA TRP A 440 -27.31 5.76 -10.68
C TRP A 440 -28.04 4.54 -10.11
N SER A 441 -27.44 3.36 -10.23
CA SER A 441 -27.94 2.11 -9.63
C SER A 441 -26.87 1.02 -9.71
N GLU A 442 -26.95 0.03 -8.82
CA GLU A 442 -26.09 -1.17 -8.81
C GLU A 442 -26.34 -2.09 -10.02
N GLN A 443 -27.44 -1.90 -10.75
CA GLN A 443 -27.82 -2.76 -11.87
C GLN A 443 -27.17 -2.31 -13.18
N SER A 444 -26.65 -3.26 -13.95
CA SER A 444 -25.92 -2.99 -15.21
C SER A 444 -26.75 -2.35 -16.31
N TRP A 445 -28.09 -2.46 -16.26
CA TRP A 445 -28.99 -1.77 -17.20
C TRP A 445 -29.18 -0.28 -16.88
N ASP A 446 -28.79 0.15 -15.68
CA ASP A 446 -28.66 1.55 -15.27
C ASP A 446 -27.17 1.96 -15.33
N GLU A 447 -26.68 2.91 -14.52
CA GLU A 447 -25.28 3.37 -14.59
C GLU A 447 -24.56 3.58 -13.24
N MET A 448 -23.23 3.59 -13.32
CA MET A 448 -22.29 3.98 -12.26
C MET A 448 -21.15 4.81 -12.83
N PHE A 449 -20.59 5.73 -12.05
CA PHE A 449 -19.37 6.46 -12.39
C PHE A 449 -18.29 6.30 -11.31
N ASN A 450 -17.36 5.37 -11.52
CA ASN A 450 -16.33 5.07 -10.54
C ASN A 450 -14.94 5.11 -11.20
N GLY A 451 -14.13 6.10 -10.83
CA GLY A 451 -12.69 6.05 -11.02
C GLY A 451 -12.04 5.63 -9.72
N TRP A 452 -11.41 4.46 -9.66
CA TRP A 452 -10.69 3.98 -8.49
C TRP A 452 -9.19 4.20 -8.62
N MET A 453 -8.53 4.38 -7.49
CA MET A 453 -7.09 4.44 -7.36
C MET A 453 -6.61 3.59 -6.19
N GLU A 454 -5.42 3.00 -6.33
CA GLU A 454 -4.69 2.40 -5.22
C GLU A 454 -3.51 3.30 -4.86
N LEU A 455 -3.44 3.73 -3.60
CA LEU A 455 -2.41 4.66 -3.13
C LEU A 455 -1.99 4.35 -1.70
N SER A 456 -0.86 4.89 -1.26
CA SER A 456 -0.45 4.96 0.14
C SER A 456 -0.22 6.40 0.55
N VAL A 457 -0.38 6.69 1.84
CA VAL A 457 -0.02 7.99 2.41
C VAL A 457 1.42 7.93 2.91
N ASP A 458 2.28 8.82 2.39
CA ASP A 458 3.74 8.69 2.54
C ASP A 458 4.22 8.96 3.98
N LYS A 459 3.48 9.77 4.74
CA LYS A 459 3.76 9.99 6.17
C LYS A 459 3.36 8.79 7.05
N ASP A 460 2.47 7.93 6.58
CA ASP A 460 1.91 6.82 7.36
C ASP A 460 2.76 5.56 7.13
N VAL A 461 3.92 5.53 7.80
CA VAL A 461 4.85 4.40 7.73
C VAL A 461 4.47 3.35 8.77
N ILE A 462 4.25 2.11 8.34
CA ILE A 462 3.94 0.96 9.19
C ILE A 462 5.02 0.81 10.27
N GLY A 463 4.57 0.74 11.52
CA GLY A 463 5.46 0.61 12.68
C GLY A 463 6.13 1.91 13.11
N ARG A 464 5.99 3.02 12.39
CA ARG A 464 6.41 4.34 12.89
C ARG A 464 5.24 5.05 13.56
N GLY A 465 5.45 5.51 14.78
CA GLY A 465 4.49 6.37 15.46
C GLY A 465 4.51 7.80 14.94
N SER A 466 3.56 8.58 15.44
CA SER A 466 3.44 10.00 15.14
C SER A 466 4.74 10.76 15.43
N VAL A 467 5.01 11.76 14.60
CA VAL A 467 6.13 12.68 14.79
C VAL A 467 5.66 13.84 15.66
N TYR A 468 6.33 14.07 16.78
CA TYR A 468 6.05 15.17 17.70
C TYR A 468 7.16 16.20 17.61
N THR A 469 6.84 17.45 17.28
CA THR A 469 7.81 18.55 17.34
C THR A 469 8.05 18.93 18.80
N LEU A 470 9.32 19.00 19.20
CA LEU A 470 9.69 19.40 20.54
C LEU A 470 9.30 20.86 20.80
N ALA A 471 8.60 21.08 21.92
CA ALA A 471 8.35 22.43 22.41
C ALA A 471 9.68 23.12 22.77
N THR A 472 9.73 24.44 22.63
CA THR A 472 10.93 25.21 22.98
C THR A 472 11.12 25.22 24.52
N PRO A 473 12.23 24.68 25.06
CA PRO A 473 12.55 24.68 26.48
C PRO A 473 12.95 26.08 26.97
N LYS A 474 13.02 26.30 28.29
CA LYS A 474 13.57 27.53 28.87
C LYS A 474 15.09 27.53 28.88
N ASN A 475 15.71 26.35 29.01
CA ASN A 475 17.16 26.18 29.02
C ASN A 475 17.67 25.57 27.70
N ASP A 476 18.98 25.61 27.49
CA ASP A 476 19.59 25.15 26.23
C ASP A 476 19.72 23.63 26.12
N ARG A 477 19.41 22.89 27.20
CA ARG A 477 19.51 21.43 27.25
C ARG A 477 18.18 20.80 27.56
N VAL A 478 17.94 19.64 26.97
CA VAL A 478 16.79 18.78 27.25
C VAL A 478 17.25 17.34 27.40
N SER A 479 16.53 16.56 28.19
CA SER A 479 16.72 15.11 28.34
C SER A 479 15.40 14.37 28.10
N LEU A 480 15.45 13.04 27.94
CA LEU A 480 14.27 12.26 27.60
C LEU A 480 14.10 11.03 28.50
N GLY A 481 12.97 10.97 29.21
CA GLY A 481 12.50 9.76 29.88
C GLY A 481 11.65 8.92 28.95
N ILE A 482 11.91 7.62 28.91
CA ILE A 482 11.14 6.65 28.10
C ILE A 482 10.58 5.61 29.06
N GLY A 483 9.26 5.53 29.16
CA GLY A 483 8.57 4.54 29.98
C GLY A 483 8.78 3.11 29.49
N ALA A 484 8.38 2.14 30.32
CA ALA A 484 8.29 0.76 29.87
C ALA A 484 7.19 0.63 28.81
N GLY A 485 7.38 -0.28 27.85
CA GLY A 485 6.45 -0.48 26.75
C GLY A 485 6.83 -1.69 25.87
N PRO A 486 6.07 -1.94 24.80
CA PRO A 486 6.39 -2.99 23.83
C PRO A 486 7.74 -2.71 23.14
N PRO A 487 8.45 -3.75 22.65
CA PRO A 487 9.74 -3.60 21.98
C PRO A 487 9.72 -2.56 20.86
N GLY A 488 10.57 -1.55 21.00
CA GLY A 488 10.61 -0.42 20.08
C GLY A 488 11.81 0.49 20.29
N ARG A 489 11.81 1.63 19.60
CA ARG A 489 12.80 2.69 19.71
C ARG A 489 12.13 4.06 19.74
N VAL A 490 12.77 5.01 20.39
CA VAL A 490 12.46 6.43 20.29
C VAL A 490 13.64 7.10 19.59
N PHE A 491 13.36 7.88 18.54
CA PHE A 491 14.36 8.68 17.85
C PHE A 491 14.09 10.15 18.10
N VAL A 492 15.13 10.89 18.44
CA VAL A 492 15.16 12.35 18.35
C VAL A 492 15.86 12.69 17.04
N ARG A 493 15.21 13.50 16.21
CA ARG A 493 15.76 13.91 14.90
C ARG A 493 15.96 15.41 14.83
N ASP A 494 17.02 15.81 14.16
CA ASP A 494 17.26 17.21 13.78
C ASP A 494 16.33 17.61 12.62
N VAL A 495 16.29 18.91 12.29
CA VAL A 495 15.39 19.49 11.28
C VAL A 495 15.62 18.89 9.88
N ASP A 496 16.83 18.42 9.60
CA ASP A 496 17.19 17.73 8.35
C ASP A 496 16.80 16.24 8.34
N GLY A 497 16.15 15.75 9.39
CA GLY A 497 15.72 14.35 9.54
C GLY A 497 16.81 13.39 10.05
N SER A 498 18.05 13.85 10.21
CA SER A 498 19.14 13.04 10.76
C SER A 498 18.86 12.67 12.21
N VAL A 499 19.30 11.47 12.64
CA VAL A 499 19.11 11.00 14.01
C VAL A 499 20.09 11.74 14.92
N ARG A 500 19.57 12.61 15.79
CA ARG A 500 20.35 13.30 16.82
C ARG A 500 20.75 12.35 17.94
N THR A 501 19.79 11.58 18.43
CA THR A 501 19.96 10.56 19.48
C THR A 501 18.80 9.58 19.45
N SER A 502 18.93 8.44 20.13
CA SER A 502 17.87 7.44 20.22
C SER A 502 17.90 6.68 21.53
N GLY A 503 16.74 6.17 21.94
CA GLY A 503 16.57 5.27 23.08
C GLY A 503 15.75 4.05 22.72
N THR A 504 15.76 3.04 23.59
CA THR A 504 15.01 1.79 23.40
C THR A 504 13.73 1.79 24.23
N ILE A 505 12.66 1.27 23.65
CA ILE A 505 11.42 0.95 24.35
C ILE A 505 11.46 -0.56 24.63
N GLY A 506 11.21 -0.94 25.87
CA GLY A 506 11.20 -2.33 26.28
C GLY A 506 10.54 -2.51 27.65
N PRO A 507 10.66 -3.69 28.27
CA PRO A 507 9.96 -4.02 29.50
C PRO A 507 10.43 -3.20 30.72
N SER A 508 11.52 -2.43 30.59
CA SER A 508 12.01 -1.52 31.61
C SER A 508 12.17 -0.10 31.03
N PRO A 509 11.92 0.95 31.83
CA PRO A 509 12.14 2.33 31.39
C PRO A 509 13.59 2.56 30.97
N SER A 510 13.80 3.49 30.04
CA SER A 510 15.11 3.95 29.62
C SER A 510 15.18 5.48 29.66
N PHE A 511 16.40 6.01 29.55
CA PHE A 511 16.65 7.44 29.64
C PHE A 511 17.70 7.84 28.60
N ILE A 512 17.48 8.99 27.95
CA ILE A 512 18.44 9.62 27.07
C ILE A 512 19.03 10.82 27.83
N GLU A 513 20.35 10.78 28.00
CA GLU A 513 21.12 11.86 28.62
C GLU A 513 20.93 13.21 27.91
N PRO A 514 21.10 14.33 28.62
CA PRO A 514 20.86 15.65 28.05
C PRO A 514 21.61 15.93 26.76
N TRP A 515 20.95 16.57 25.81
CA TRP A 515 21.56 17.13 24.61
C TRP A 515 21.21 18.61 24.46
N THR A 516 22.03 19.33 23.69
CA THR A 516 21.74 20.71 23.31
C THR A 516 20.52 20.76 22.40
N PHE A 517 19.49 21.51 22.82
CA PHE A 517 18.26 21.69 22.06
C PHE A 517 18.50 22.52 20.79
N ALA A 518 17.85 22.12 19.70
CA ALA A 518 17.73 22.93 18.49
C ALA A 518 16.25 23.05 18.07
N ARG A 519 15.85 24.26 17.65
CA ARG A 519 14.45 24.52 17.27
C ARG A 519 14.06 23.68 16.05
N GLY A 520 12.91 23.01 16.15
CA GLY A 520 12.37 22.15 15.09
C GLY A 520 12.79 20.69 15.20
N GLN A 521 13.54 20.31 16.24
CA GLN A 521 13.78 18.90 16.55
C GLN A 521 12.46 18.15 16.79
N THR A 522 12.43 16.87 16.42
CA THR A 522 11.26 16.01 16.54
C THR A 522 11.54 14.72 17.29
N ILE A 523 10.50 14.14 17.88
CA ILE A 523 10.49 12.78 18.44
C ILE A 523 9.61 11.89 17.57
N GLN A 524 10.09 10.68 17.31
CA GLN A 524 9.34 9.63 16.63
C GLN A 524 9.58 8.28 17.31
N THR A 525 8.52 7.51 17.51
CA THR A 525 8.64 6.12 17.96
C THR A 525 8.70 5.19 16.75
N GLU A 526 9.44 4.09 16.87
CA GLU A 526 9.43 3.00 15.90
C GLU A 526 9.23 1.69 16.65
N ARG A 527 8.27 0.89 16.19
CA ARG A 527 7.94 -0.42 16.72
C ARG A 527 8.85 -1.47 16.10
N LEU A 528 9.34 -2.41 16.90
CA LEU A 528 10.22 -3.49 16.44
C LEU A 528 9.55 -4.87 16.40
N SER A 529 8.35 -5.01 16.96
CA SER A 529 7.59 -6.27 16.98
C SER A 529 6.12 -6.06 16.61
N ALA A 530 5.32 -7.12 16.60
CA ALA A 530 3.87 -7.07 16.48
C ALA A 530 3.15 -6.87 17.83
N ASP A 531 3.85 -6.48 18.90
CA ASP A 531 3.25 -6.19 20.20
C ASP A 531 2.64 -4.78 20.21
N ILE A 532 1.39 -4.66 20.63
CA ILE A 532 0.69 -3.37 20.78
C ILE A 532 0.72 -2.92 22.25
N GLY A 533 0.81 -1.61 22.46
CA GLY A 533 0.83 -1.02 23.79
C GLY A 533 1.16 0.46 23.72
N GLU A 534 1.04 1.12 24.86
CA GLU A 534 1.39 2.53 25.01
C GLU A 534 2.79 2.66 25.61
N VAL A 535 3.48 3.73 25.23
CA VAL A 535 4.72 4.16 25.86
C VAL A 535 4.60 5.65 26.19
N THR A 536 4.92 6.01 27.42
CA THR A 536 5.03 7.42 27.81
C THR A 536 6.44 7.91 27.54
N VAL A 537 6.55 8.97 26.76
CA VAL A 537 7.81 9.68 26.51
C VAL A 537 7.72 11.07 27.14
N THR A 538 8.68 11.38 28.02
CA THR A 538 8.68 12.64 28.80
C THR A 538 9.92 13.45 28.45
N LEU A 539 9.72 14.67 27.93
CA LEU A 539 10.79 15.64 27.72
C LEU A 539 11.01 16.47 28.99
N PHE A 540 12.26 16.57 29.44
CA PHE A 540 12.63 17.40 30.58
C PHE A 540 13.45 18.61 30.11
N ASP A 541 13.11 19.79 30.62
CA ASP A 541 13.87 21.03 30.45
C ASP A 541 15.01 21.04 31.47
N VAL A 542 16.26 20.92 31.01
CA VAL A 542 17.41 20.66 31.87
C VAL A 542 18.13 21.98 32.18
N PRO A 543 18.08 22.47 33.43
CA PRO A 543 18.78 23.68 33.85
C PRO A 543 20.31 23.51 33.80
N PRO A 544 21.06 24.60 33.98
CA PRO A 544 22.50 24.52 34.21
C PRO A 544 22.85 23.59 35.38
N ASP A 545 24.02 22.96 35.30
CA ASP A 545 24.51 22.10 36.38
C ASP A 545 24.73 22.90 37.66
N VAL A 546 24.46 22.27 38.80
CA VAL A 546 24.63 22.91 40.11
C VAL A 546 26.11 23.12 40.39
N ALA A 547 26.53 24.37 40.57
CA ALA A 547 27.90 24.70 40.91
C ALA A 547 28.04 25.02 42.41
N GLY A 548 29.08 24.49 43.04
CA GLY A 548 29.43 24.77 44.43
C GLY A 548 30.95 24.84 44.65
N SER A 549 31.35 25.38 45.79
CA SER A 549 32.76 25.43 46.22
C SER A 549 32.87 24.93 47.66
N ALA A 550 33.75 23.95 47.87
CA ALA A 550 34.07 23.37 49.15
C ALA A 550 35.50 23.74 49.58
N THR A 551 35.75 23.72 50.88
CA THR A 551 37.09 23.84 51.45
C THR A 551 37.46 22.52 52.10
N VAL A 552 38.72 22.09 51.99
CA VAL A 552 39.21 20.88 52.68
C VAL A 552 39.05 21.06 54.19
N GLY A 553 38.37 20.13 54.86
CA GLY A 553 38.03 20.21 56.29
C GLY A 553 36.87 21.17 56.62
N GLY A 554 36.25 21.78 55.61
CA GLY A 554 35.12 22.70 55.76
C GLY A 554 33.75 22.01 55.89
N PRO A 555 32.66 22.80 56.05
CA PRO A 555 31.30 22.27 56.06
C PRO A 555 30.92 21.66 54.71
N ALA A 556 29.93 20.77 54.71
CA ALA A 556 29.43 20.16 53.49
C ALA A 556 28.66 21.16 52.62
N VAL A 557 28.84 21.04 51.30
CA VAL A 557 28.13 21.79 50.28
C VAL A 557 26.95 20.97 49.80
N GLN A 558 25.74 21.53 49.89
CA GLN A 558 24.54 20.89 49.39
C GLN A 558 24.47 21.01 47.86
N VAL A 559 24.18 19.88 47.20
CA VAL A 559 23.93 19.78 45.76
C VAL A 559 22.51 19.26 45.57
N ALA A 560 21.63 20.10 45.02
CA ALA A 560 20.24 19.79 44.76
C ALA A 560 20.00 19.57 43.27
N ILE A 561 19.86 18.32 42.86
CA ILE A 561 19.48 17.93 41.51
C ILE A 561 17.96 17.98 41.40
N GLU A 562 17.45 18.94 40.64
CA GLU A 562 16.02 19.22 40.56
C GLU A 562 15.36 18.65 39.30
N GLN A 563 16.14 18.36 38.26
CA GLN A 563 15.64 17.85 36.98
C GLN A 563 16.41 16.63 36.49
N PRO A 564 15.74 15.64 35.86
CA PRO A 564 16.39 14.51 35.22
C PRO A 564 17.47 14.94 34.20
N GLY A 565 18.69 14.47 34.39
CA GLY A 565 19.85 14.83 33.56
C GLY A 565 20.58 16.12 33.98
N GLN A 566 20.15 16.80 35.05
CA GLN A 566 20.97 17.85 35.66
C GLN A 566 22.11 17.21 36.49
N ASN A 567 23.32 17.74 36.36
CA ASN A 567 24.47 17.29 37.16
C ASN A 567 24.88 18.34 38.19
N GLY A 568 25.80 17.95 39.08
CA GLY A 568 26.44 18.84 40.04
C GLY A 568 27.96 18.87 39.88
N ALA A 569 28.57 20.00 40.25
CA ALA A 569 30.00 20.21 40.26
C ALA A 569 30.41 21.00 41.51
N VAL A 570 31.16 20.37 42.40
CA VAL A 570 31.74 21.04 43.58
C VAL A 570 33.24 21.17 43.37
N THR A 571 33.75 22.39 43.43
CA THR A 571 35.19 22.66 43.29
C THR A 571 35.86 22.81 44.65
N PHE A 572 37.14 22.48 44.75
CA PHE A 572 37.95 22.79 45.93
C PHE A 572 39.42 22.98 45.55
N THR A 573 40.17 23.71 46.37
CA THR A 573 41.62 23.88 46.19
C THR A 573 42.37 22.93 47.12
N GLY A 574 43.40 22.28 46.59
CA GLY A 574 44.27 21.39 47.36
C GLY A 574 45.75 21.64 47.08
N ARG A 575 46.61 21.10 47.95
CA ARG A 575 48.08 21.22 47.83
C ARG A 575 48.68 19.90 47.32
N GLN A 576 49.77 20.00 46.56
CA GLN A 576 50.53 18.82 46.14
C GLN A 576 50.93 17.96 47.35
N GLY A 577 50.73 16.65 47.25
CA GLY A 577 51.05 15.69 48.30
C GLY A 577 50.00 15.61 49.42
N GLN A 578 48.99 16.48 49.43
CA GLN A 578 47.89 16.42 50.39
C GLN A 578 47.04 15.17 50.15
N GLN A 579 46.69 14.43 51.20
CA GLN A 579 45.81 13.28 51.11
C GLN A 579 44.37 13.69 51.46
N VAL A 580 43.45 13.51 50.51
CA VAL A 580 42.05 13.93 50.65
C VAL A 580 41.07 12.81 50.31
N THR A 581 39.87 12.87 50.87
CA THR A 581 38.74 12.02 50.49
C THR A 581 37.46 12.88 50.38
N VAL A 582 36.56 12.48 49.48
CA VAL A 582 35.26 13.11 49.31
C VAL A 582 34.22 12.28 50.06
N HIS A 583 33.51 12.92 50.99
CA HIS A 583 32.41 12.34 51.73
C HIS A 583 31.07 12.84 51.18
N ILE A 584 30.15 11.90 50.99
CA ILE A 584 28.77 12.15 50.63
C ILE A 584 27.88 11.81 51.82
N SER A 585 26.94 12.68 52.14
CA SER A 585 25.91 12.44 53.16
C SER A 585 24.54 12.95 52.74
N GLY A 586 23.49 12.34 53.28
CA GLY A 586 22.11 12.73 53.00
C GLY A 586 21.68 12.47 51.54
N ASN A 587 22.28 11.49 50.87
CA ASN A 587 22.00 11.19 49.47
C ASN A 587 20.59 10.64 49.25
N SER A 588 19.75 11.38 48.51
CA SER A 588 18.39 10.97 48.15
C SER A 588 18.19 10.64 46.66
N THR A 589 19.25 10.66 45.85
CA THR A 589 19.17 10.43 44.39
C THR A 589 18.88 8.98 43.99
N LYS A 590 18.81 8.03 44.93
CA LYS A 590 18.57 6.58 44.68
C LYS A 590 19.62 5.89 43.77
N GLY A 591 20.67 6.60 43.36
CA GLY A 591 21.81 6.09 42.60
C GLY A 591 22.56 7.22 41.91
N VAL A 592 23.82 7.45 42.30
CA VAL A 592 24.67 8.54 41.81
C VAL A 592 26.11 8.07 41.62
N THR A 593 26.76 8.54 40.58
CA THR A 593 28.19 8.43 40.36
C THR A 593 28.86 9.71 40.83
N ILE A 594 29.87 9.57 41.68
CA ILE A 594 30.70 10.68 42.16
C ILE A 594 32.09 10.47 41.59
N GLN A 595 32.62 11.50 40.95
CA GLN A 595 33.99 11.50 40.41
C GLN A 595 34.77 12.68 40.96
N MET A 596 35.97 12.42 41.44
CA MET A 596 36.96 13.46 41.73
C MET A 596 37.91 13.55 40.54
N LEU A 597 38.02 14.74 39.97
CA LEU A 597 38.76 15.04 38.75
C LEU A 597 39.82 16.11 39.00
N THR A 598 40.92 16.05 38.24
CA THR A 598 41.83 17.20 38.06
C THR A 598 41.17 18.29 37.21
N GLU A 599 41.82 19.45 37.13
CA GLU A 599 41.41 20.55 36.22
C GLU A 599 41.38 20.11 34.75
N ASP A 600 42.28 19.19 34.35
CA ASP A 600 42.32 18.59 33.01
C ASP A 600 41.35 17.42 32.82
N ASN A 601 40.35 17.26 33.69
CA ASN A 601 39.34 16.18 33.69
C ASN A 601 39.91 14.75 33.84
N GLN A 602 41.08 14.57 34.46
CA GLN A 602 41.58 13.24 34.79
C GLN A 602 40.93 12.72 36.07
N THR A 603 40.33 11.52 36.02
CA THR A 603 39.69 10.90 37.18
C THR A 603 40.72 10.40 38.18
N LEU A 604 40.67 10.97 39.38
CA LEU A 604 41.48 10.60 40.54
C LEU A 604 40.82 9.51 41.38
N ALA A 605 39.51 9.62 41.59
CA ALA A 605 38.70 8.62 42.28
C ALA A 605 37.26 8.66 41.76
N SER A 606 36.58 7.51 41.76
CA SER A 606 35.19 7.40 41.34
C SER A 606 34.45 6.34 42.15
N MET A 607 33.18 6.58 42.45
CA MET A 607 32.30 5.58 43.07
C MET A 607 30.86 5.82 42.62
N THR A 608 30.14 4.74 42.35
CA THR A 608 28.69 4.76 42.17
C THR A 608 28.02 4.15 43.38
N SER A 609 27.04 4.84 43.97
CA SER A 609 26.36 4.37 45.18
C SER A 609 24.93 4.89 45.26
N SER A 610 24.08 4.10 45.93
CA SER A 610 22.73 4.50 46.35
C SER A 610 22.62 4.65 47.88
N ALA A 611 23.72 4.48 48.61
CA ALA A 611 23.74 4.61 50.07
C ALA A 611 23.50 6.06 50.51
N LEU A 612 22.87 6.23 51.68
CA LEU A 612 22.61 7.54 52.29
C LEU A 612 23.90 8.34 52.54
N SER A 613 24.97 7.64 52.92
CA SER A 613 26.30 8.20 53.12
C SER A 613 27.39 7.24 52.66
N PHE A 614 28.44 7.76 52.04
CA PHE A 614 29.60 6.98 51.56
C PHE A 614 30.80 7.92 51.31
N ALA A 615 31.97 7.35 51.02
CA ALA A 615 33.17 8.13 50.73
C ALA A 615 33.96 7.54 49.57
N LEU A 616 34.60 8.40 48.78
CA LEU A 616 35.57 7.96 47.77
C LEU A 616 36.83 7.39 48.43
N PRO A 617 37.57 6.50 47.75
CA PRO A 617 38.94 6.17 48.16
C PRO A 617 39.77 7.44 48.34
N ALA A 618 40.59 7.49 49.38
CA ALA A 618 41.46 8.64 49.62
C ALA A 618 42.54 8.73 48.53
N VAL A 619 42.84 9.94 48.08
CA VAL A 619 43.80 10.22 47.01
C VAL A 619 44.85 11.22 47.49
N THR A 620 46.10 10.97 47.14
CA THR A 620 47.18 11.96 47.25
C THR A 620 47.16 12.87 46.03
N LEU A 621 46.97 14.17 46.26
CA LEU A 621 46.85 15.16 45.20
C LEU A 621 48.18 15.31 44.43
N PRO A 622 48.16 15.17 43.08
CA PRO A 622 49.39 15.17 42.28
C PRO A 622 50.03 16.57 42.14
N ALA A 623 49.24 17.64 42.29
CA ALA A 623 49.67 19.03 42.15
C ALA A 623 48.91 19.97 43.10
N SER A 624 49.43 21.18 43.31
CA SER A 624 48.64 22.24 43.94
C SER A 624 47.74 22.88 42.90
N GLY A 625 46.44 23.02 43.18
CA GLY A 625 45.50 23.55 42.18
C GLY A 625 44.03 23.32 42.53
N SER A 626 43.18 23.58 41.55
CA SER A 626 41.73 23.35 41.63
C SER A 626 41.38 21.91 41.24
N TYR A 627 40.45 21.33 41.97
CA TYR A 627 39.92 19.98 41.74
C TYR A 627 38.40 20.04 41.68
N ARG A 628 37.80 19.15 40.89
CA ARG A 628 36.35 19.11 40.68
C ARG A 628 35.77 17.78 41.15
N VAL A 629 34.74 17.84 41.97
CA VAL A 629 33.88 16.72 42.32
C VAL A 629 32.63 16.79 41.46
N VAL A 630 32.48 15.86 40.54
CA VAL A 630 31.29 15.71 39.69
C VAL A 630 30.28 14.81 40.40
N VAL A 631 29.04 15.26 40.41
CA VAL A 631 27.87 14.56 40.94
C VAL A 631 26.95 14.25 39.76
N ASP A 632 26.86 12.97 39.40
CA ASP A 632 26.19 12.48 38.19
C ASP A 632 25.14 11.42 38.55
N PRO A 633 23.87 11.81 38.77
CA PRO A 633 22.77 10.89 39.06
C PRO A 633 22.58 9.88 37.92
N ARG A 634 22.31 8.61 38.23
CA ARG A 634 22.08 7.61 37.17
C ARG A 634 20.70 7.77 36.55
N GLY A 635 20.63 7.90 35.23
CA GLY A 635 19.37 7.97 34.51
C GLY A 635 18.50 9.15 34.97
N PRO A 636 17.18 8.98 35.15
CA PRO A 636 16.29 10.10 35.45
C PRO A 636 16.25 10.48 36.95
N ASN A 637 17.24 10.05 37.72
CA ASN A 637 17.26 10.24 39.16
C ASN A 637 17.45 11.71 39.55
N ILE A 638 16.63 12.18 40.50
CA ILE A 638 16.72 13.51 41.11
C ILE A 638 16.87 13.38 42.62
N GLY A 639 17.36 14.41 43.28
CA GLY A 639 17.51 14.41 44.73
C GLY A 639 18.55 15.39 45.23
N VAL A 640 18.81 15.32 46.52
CA VAL A 640 19.75 16.19 47.22
C VAL A 640 20.83 15.33 47.86
N LEU A 641 22.05 15.84 47.91
CA LEU A 641 23.15 15.27 48.66
C LEU A 641 24.11 16.36 49.13
N ASN A 642 24.87 16.08 50.19
CA ASN A 642 25.88 17.00 50.70
C ASN A 642 27.27 16.43 50.44
N VAL A 643 28.14 17.27 49.87
CA VAL A 643 29.52 16.94 49.51
C VAL A 643 30.46 17.67 50.48
N SER A 644 31.30 16.94 51.20
CA SER A 644 32.42 17.52 51.93
C SER A 644 33.75 16.88 51.52
N VAL A 645 34.83 17.63 51.64
CA VAL A 645 36.19 17.16 51.37
C VAL A 645 36.94 17.14 52.68
N ALA A 646 37.45 15.98 53.09
CA ALA A 646 38.22 15.83 54.31
C ALA A 646 39.69 15.56 54.00
N GLU A 647 40.57 16.10 54.82
CA GLU A 647 41.99 15.72 54.88
C GLU A 647 42.11 14.43 55.71
N LYS A 648 43.00 13.53 55.31
CA LYS A 648 43.15 12.21 55.95
C LYS A 648 44.42 12.11 56.79
#